data_AF-H3C066-F1
#
_entry.id   AF-H3C066-F1
#
_cell.length_a   1.000
_cell.length_b   1.000
_cell.length_c   1.000
_cell.angle_alpha   90.00
_cell.angle_beta   90.00
_cell.angle_gamma   90.00
#
_symmetry.space_group_name_H-M   'P 1'
#
loop_
_entity.id
_entity.type
_entity.pdbx_description
1 polymer ?
#
loop_
_entity_poly.entity_id
_entity_poly.type
_entity_poly.pdbx_seq_one_letter_code
_entity_poly.pdbx_strand_id
1 'polypeptide(L)'
;PQWNNMASRKHVDIANVVQKLQGEQEAVQKRTFTKWINSHLAKCKPPLEVNDLFEDIKDGVKLLALLEVLSGQKLPREQGRQLKRIHWVSNIGTALKFLEGRKIKLVNIHATDIADGRPSIVLGLIWTVILYFQIEELTSNLPALQALSNSNSSIESIVSSKTGSPPMKRKVVNKFQGNAKKALLRWVQSTSAKYHGLEVKDFGPSWRDGVAFQAVVHAIRPDLVDMNVVRRRSNRENLEDAFALAENELGIPRLLDPEDVDVDKPDEKSIMTYVAQFLKHYPNPHQSETDGDHDEREERKILRELKVFLDQLERDVLRAQGAEGNLTDKYQAFKSFSVQYEIKKKQTDPLLQPVHRDGKLSVDQALVKQAWDRVSARLLDWHLHLDKSLPGPLGVIGAWLHRGEMALREDFPSQHAPEETANVLHRKLEQHKEVLRNLESHRQTFQQIHKDRSVNGVPVPSEQLQDMAERFNFVSTSSHSHLIKLEFWEMKYRLMAFLLLAETKLKSWIIKYGRRDSVELLLQSYLTFVEGHRFFEQYEMIFAALQQVAEVYVKSDSSIDETEGVSKFLSDATAQWRNLSLEVRSVRSMLEEVISNWEKHSSTVAALQAWLEDAEQMLNQSENVKRDFFRNLPHWVQQHMDMNDAGNFLIETCDETVSRDLKQQLLLLNGRWRELFVKVKHYARADEVDKLRQDYQDGINTLKMFMDATNEKMTAPVQLSFLNVRAFVQDVEEIKHKVPAMEAACKAAGRTAQLLSKDTPQEEVSQMMAVMASIKEQLSKVRERCLPLLRDSVSLLPPLEEMEKNITGFYQALEKASHITSTTDSEGPEDFKRKCQELATFTHSCKKCLAVIEKNHQTIQKIVHSNKTLQHMDMKFLQKRVADLQVSSQTMIRESTEWWKHMEANSSLMKRFDESRVELEKILKVAQNCLSERGNPEELLKKHTEFFAQLDQRVLNTFLKACDELTDILPEPEQQSLQETVRKLHKHWKDIQTDSLFTYCALIQGRDNTISKMEQNMDSQEQSL
;
A
#
# COMPACT_ATOMS: atom_id res chain seq x y z
N PRO A 1 4.15 12.30 41.30
CA PRO A 1 3.21 11.18 41.59
C PRO A 1 2.00 11.55 42.48
N GLN A 2 2.12 12.45 43.47
CA GLN A 2 1.01 12.78 44.39
C GLN A 2 0.01 13.85 43.91
N TRP A 3 0.35 14.69 42.93
CA TRP A 3 -0.56 15.72 42.41
C TRP A 3 -1.64 15.18 41.44
N ASN A 4 -1.36 14.10 40.69
CA ASN A 4 -2.37 13.46 39.83
C ASN A 4 -3.45 12.70 40.62
N ASN A 5 -3.12 12.17 41.81
CA ASN A 5 -4.09 11.42 42.64
C ASN A 5 -5.13 12.33 43.31
N MET A 6 -4.81 13.59 43.58
CA MET A 6 -5.71 14.55 44.21
C MET A 6 -6.72 15.16 43.20
N ALA A 7 -6.29 15.36 41.95
CA ALA A 7 -7.17 15.75 40.85
C ALA A 7 -8.12 14.62 40.45
N SER A 8 -7.64 13.36 40.43
CA SER A 8 -8.47 12.18 40.14
C SER A 8 -9.54 11.93 41.22
N ARG A 9 -9.20 12.09 42.52
CA ARG A 9 -10.18 11.98 43.62
C ARG A 9 -11.28 13.05 43.58
N LYS A 10 -10.94 14.32 43.32
CA LYS A 10 -11.94 15.39 43.17
C LYS A 10 -12.83 15.19 41.93
N HIS A 11 -12.28 14.63 40.85
CA HIS A 11 -13.06 14.33 39.64
C HIS A 11 -14.01 13.14 39.83
N VAL A 12 -13.63 12.16 40.65
CA VAL A 12 -14.47 11.02 41.05
C VAL A 12 -15.56 11.44 42.04
N ASP A 13 -15.28 12.35 42.98
CA ASP A 13 -16.30 12.89 43.89
C ASP A 13 -17.31 13.80 43.18
N ILE A 14 -16.87 14.64 42.23
CA ILE A 14 -17.77 15.43 41.39
C ILE A 14 -18.58 14.51 40.46
N ALA A 15 -17.97 13.46 39.89
CA ALA A 15 -18.69 12.48 39.08
C ALA A 15 -19.73 11.70 39.90
N ASN A 16 -19.41 11.30 41.14
CA ASN A 16 -20.34 10.63 42.04
C ASN A 16 -21.49 11.54 42.49
N VAL A 17 -21.21 12.83 42.77
CA VAL A 17 -22.25 13.81 43.10
C VAL A 17 -23.12 14.11 41.88
N VAL A 18 -22.54 14.26 40.68
CA VAL A 18 -23.29 14.44 39.43
C VAL A 18 -24.12 13.19 39.09
N GLN A 19 -23.58 11.99 39.30
CA GLN A 19 -24.29 10.73 39.04
C GLN A 19 -25.41 10.48 40.06
N LYS A 20 -25.21 10.87 41.33
CA LYS A 20 -26.25 10.83 42.36
C LYS A 20 -27.37 11.84 42.09
N LEU A 21 -27.01 13.09 41.76
CA LEU A 21 -27.98 14.14 41.38
C LEU A 21 -28.74 13.77 40.11
N GLN A 22 -28.07 13.14 39.14
CA GLN A 22 -28.71 12.67 37.90
C GLN A 22 -29.64 11.48 38.16
N GLY A 23 -29.26 10.55 39.06
CA GLY A 23 -30.14 9.46 39.49
C GLY A 23 -31.37 9.93 40.26
N GLU A 24 -31.24 10.94 41.12
CA GLU A 24 -32.36 11.57 41.83
C GLU A 24 -33.30 12.30 40.87
N GLN A 25 -32.78 13.05 39.90
CA GLN A 25 -33.59 13.68 38.85
C GLN A 25 -34.29 12.66 37.94
N GLU A 26 -33.62 11.58 37.57
CA GLU A 26 -34.23 10.49 36.80
C GLU A 26 -35.37 9.79 37.59
N ALA A 27 -35.24 9.65 38.92
CA ALA A 27 -36.28 9.09 39.76
C ALA A 27 -37.52 10.01 39.85
N VAL A 28 -37.32 11.31 40.01
CA VAL A 28 -38.40 12.31 40.00
C VAL A 28 -39.10 12.36 38.63
N GLN A 29 -38.33 12.37 37.54
CA GLN A 29 -38.88 12.30 36.18
C GLN A 29 -39.67 11.00 35.97
N LYS A 30 -39.15 9.86 36.43
CA LYS A 30 -39.86 8.57 36.34
C LYS A 30 -41.23 8.66 37.03
N ARG A 31 -41.30 9.15 38.28
CA ARG A 31 -42.58 9.31 39.00
C ARG A 31 -43.53 10.25 38.28
N THR A 32 -43.06 11.45 37.95
CA THR A 32 -43.87 12.51 37.33
C THR A 32 -44.41 12.06 35.97
N PHE A 33 -43.55 11.50 35.11
CA PHE A 33 -43.94 11.02 33.79
C PHE A 33 -44.85 9.79 33.88
N THR A 34 -44.67 8.91 34.87
CA THR A 34 -45.60 7.78 35.08
C THR A 34 -47.00 8.28 35.45
N LYS A 35 -47.12 9.18 36.43
CA LYS A 35 -48.40 9.81 36.80
C LYS A 35 -49.02 10.54 35.60
N TRP A 36 -48.20 11.23 34.81
CA TRP A 36 -48.66 11.91 33.59
C TRP A 36 -49.23 10.95 32.55
N ILE A 37 -48.50 9.86 32.23
CA ILE A 37 -48.97 8.83 31.29
C ILE A 37 -50.29 8.23 31.77
N ASN A 38 -50.38 7.89 33.06
CA ASN A 38 -51.59 7.31 33.64
C ASN A 38 -52.79 8.27 33.58
N SER A 39 -52.58 9.58 33.74
CA SER A 39 -53.65 10.58 33.58
C SER A 39 -54.29 10.59 32.17
N HIS A 40 -53.56 10.12 31.14
CA HIS A 40 -54.07 9.96 29.78
C HIS A 40 -54.57 8.54 29.51
N LEU A 41 -53.85 7.51 29.95
CA LEU A 41 -54.23 6.11 29.73
C LEU A 41 -55.49 5.70 30.50
N ALA A 42 -55.84 6.39 31.59
CA ALA A 42 -57.12 6.24 32.27
C ALA A 42 -58.34 6.55 31.36
N LYS A 43 -58.13 7.31 30.27
CA LYS A 43 -59.17 7.64 29.29
C LYS A 43 -59.37 6.57 28.22
N CYS A 44 -58.48 5.55 28.15
CA CYS A 44 -58.61 4.42 27.24
C CYS A 44 -59.79 3.50 27.62
N LYS A 45 -60.32 2.75 26.65
CA LYS A 45 -61.33 1.70 26.87
C LYS A 45 -60.81 0.36 26.31
N PRO A 46 -60.49 -0.65 27.15
CA PRO A 46 -60.40 -0.59 28.62
C PRO A 46 -59.27 0.34 29.10
N PRO A 47 -59.33 0.86 30.34
CA PRO A 47 -58.27 1.71 30.91
C PRO A 47 -56.97 0.92 31.04
N LEU A 48 -55.85 1.60 30.78
CA LEU A 48 -54.51 1.04 30.91
C LEU A 48 -53.73 1.81 31.96
N GLU A 49 -52.79 1.15 32.62
CA GLU A 49 -51.96 1.74 33.66
C GLU A 49 -50.50 1.29 33.52
N VAL A 50 -49.58 2.21 33.80
CA VAL A 50 -48.13 2.00 33.88
C VAL A 50 -47.76 2.00 35.37
N ASN A 51 -47.18 0.89 35.84
CA ASN A 51 -46.68 0.74 37.21
C ASN A 51 -45.17 1.02 37.28
N ASP A 52 -44.40 0.42 36.37
CA ASP A 52 -42.98 0.73 36.19
C ASP A 52 -42.72 1.19 34.76
N LEU A 53 -42.51 2.50 34.58
CA LEU A 53 -42.26 3.10 33.27
C LEU A 53 -41.19 2.40 32.43
N PHE A 54 -40.11 1.88 33.04
CA PHE A 54 -39.01 1.30 32.28
C PHE A 54 -39.31 -0.13 31.83
N GLU A 55 -40.17 -0.86 32.55
CA GLU A 55 -40.57 -2.21 32.17
C GLU A 55 -41.85 -2.22 31.32
N ASP A 56 -42.86 -1.44 31.71
CA ASP A 56 -44.19 -1.46 31.12
C ASP A 56 -44.29 -0.85 29.73
N ILE A 57 -43.26 -0.10 29.30
CA ILE A 57 -43.18 0.53 27.98
C ILE A 57 -42.48 -0.35 26.94
N LYS A 58 -41.77 -1.41 27.38
CA LYS A 58 -40.85 -2.19 26.54
C LYS A 58 -41.53 -2.89 25.39
N ASP A 59 -42.79 -3.27 25.53
CA ASP A 59 -43.57 -3.95 24.47
C ASP A 59 -44.17 -2.99 23.43
N GLY A 60 -44.04 -1.68 23.66
CA GLY A 60 -44.57 -0.61 22.82
C GLY A 60 -46.10 -0.43 22.86
N VAL A 61 -46.84 -1.28 23.56
CA VAL A 61 -48.32 -1.27 23.54
C VAL A 61 -48.85 -0.04 24.28
N LYS A 62 -48.35 0.21 25.49
CA LYS A 62 -48.76 1.38 26.29
C LYS A 62 -48.29 2.69 25.67
N LEU A 63 -47.13 2.68 25.00
CA LEU A 63 -46.62 3.83 24.24
C LEU A 63 -47.52 4.18 23.05
N LEU A 64 -47.92 3.17 22.27
CA LEU A 64 -48.86 3.37 21.16
C LEU A 64 -50.21 3.87 21.68
N ALA A 65 -50.76 3.25 22.73
CA ALA A 65 -52.03 3.69 23.33
C ALA A 65 -51.97 5.14 23.83
N LEU A 66 -50.86 5.55 24.45
CA LEU A 66 -50.64 6.93 24.86
C LEU A 66 -50.65 7.89 23.66
N LEU A 67 -49.92 7.55 22.59
CA LEU A 67 -49.90 8.37 21.37
C LEU A 67 -51.27 8.41 20.68
N GLU A 68 -52.05 7.33 20.71
CA GLU A 68 -53.43 7.32 20.21
C GLU A 68 -54.31 8.30 20.99
N VAL A 69 -54.22 8.31 22.32
CA VAL A 69 -55.01 9.22 23.17
C VAL A 69 -54.59 10.68 22.97
N LEU A 70 -53.27 10.95 22.89
CA LEU A 70 -52.76 12.30 22.70
C LEU A 70 -53.06 12.87 21.31
N SER A 71 -53.02 12.02 20.28
CA SER A 71 -53.20 12.47 18.89
C SER A 71 -54.62 12.31 18.34
N GLY A 72 -55.47 11.53 19.03
CA GLY A 72 -56.79 11.12 18.56
C GLY A 72 -56.76 10.24 17.30
N GLN A 73 -55.61 9.65 16.94
CA GLN A 73 -55.44 8.79 15.77
C GLN A 73 -55.19 7.34 16.20
N LYS A 74 -55.79 6.37 15.50
CA LYS A 74 -55.52 4.95 15.74
C LYS A 74 -54.20 4.53 15.10
N LEU A 75 -53.35 3.83 15.85
CA LEU A 75 -52.04 3.42 15.38
C LEU A 75 -52.00 1.90 15.13
N PRO A 76 -51.31 1.45 14.06
CA PRO A 76 -51.09 0.03 13.82
C PRO A 76 -50.40 -0.61 15.02
N ARG A 77 -50.95 -1.74 15.50
CA ARG A 77 -50.41 -2.50 16.63
C ARG A 77 -50.24 -3.95 16.22
N GLU A 78 -49.07 -4.51 16.49
CA GLU A 78 -48.84 -5.96 16.36
C GLU A 78 -49.62 -6.67 17.47
N GLN A 79 -50.41 -7.69 17.10
CA GLN A 79 -51.28 -8.44 18.02
C GLN A 79 -50.89 -9.91 18.09
N GLY A 80 -50.86 -10.50 19.29
CA GLY A 80 -50.60 -11.93 19.49
C GLY A 80 -50.79 -12.37 20.94
N ARG A 81 -51.03 -13.67 21.18
CA ARG A 81 -51.23 -14.23 22.54
C ARG A 81 -50.02 -14.04 23.46
N GLN A 82 -48.81 -13.96 22.90
CA GLN A 82 -47.57 -13.57 23.60
C GLN A 82 -46.67 -12.74 22.68
N LEU A 83 -46.40 -11.49 23.05
CA LEU A 83 -45.50 -10.61 22.30
C LEU A 83 -44.04 -10.97 22.61
N LYS A 84 -43.25 -11.25 21.57
CA LYS A 84 -41.80 -11.44 21.66
C LYS A 84 -41.10 -10.11 21.37
N ARG A 85 -39.82 -10.01 21.76
CA ARG A 85 -38.99 -8.81 21.59
C ARG A 85 -38.99 -8.21 20.18
N ILE A 86 -39.13 -9.01 19.13
CA ILE A 86 -39.22 -8.52 17.75
C ILE A 86 -40.51 -7.69 17.56
N HIS A 87 -41.62 -8.14 18.12
CA HIS A 87 -42.90 -7.42 18.08
C HIS A 87 -42.84 -6.14 18.94
N TRP A 88 -42.10 -6.18 20.04
CA TRP A 88 -41.85 -5.01 20.90
C TRP A 88 -41.15 -3.90 20.12
N VAL A 89 -40.04 -4.24 19.46
CA VAL A 89 -39.28 -3.32 18.62
C VAL A 89 -40.13 -2.83 17.44
N SER A 90 -40.98 -3.68 16.85
CA SER A 90 -41.92 -3.27 15.79
C SER A 90 -42.95 -2.23 16.30
N ASN A 91 -43.61 -2.50 17.42
CA ASN A 91 -44.58 -1.58 18.04
C ASN A 91 -43.95 -0.24 18.42
N ILE A 92 -42.77 -0.28 19.06
CA ILE A 92 -42.01 0.93 19.37
C ILE A 92 -41.58 1.64 18.08
N GLY A 93 -41.14 0.89 17.06
CA GLY A 93 -40.80 1.43 15.75
C GLY A 93 -41.97 2.18 15.10
N THR A 94 -43.19 1.65 15.22
CA THR A 94 -44.42 2.34 14.79
C THR A 94 -44.64 3.63 15.56
N ALA A 95 -44.45 3.62 16.88
CA ALA A 95 -44.55 4.82 17.72
C ALA A 95 -43.51 5.89 17.34
N LEU A 96 -42.25 5.50 17.09
CA LEU A 96 -41.20 6.43 16.69
C LEU A 96 -41.44 7.00 15.30
N LYS A 97 -41.82 6.15 14.32
CA LYS A 97 -42.20 6.60 12.97
C LYS A 97 -43.37 7.58 12.99
N PHE A 98 -44.33 7.37 13.89
CA PHE A 98 -45.44 8.29 14.07
C PHE A 98 -44.97 9.68 14.54
N LEU A 99 -44.06 9.72 15.53
CA LEU A 99 -43.46 10.96 16.02
C LEU A 99 -42.64 11.67 14.91
N GLU A 100 -41.82 10.92 14.18
CA GLU A 100 -41.03 11.44 13.04
C GLU A 100 -41.92 11.97 11.90
N GLY A 101 -43.03 11.29 11.62
CA GLY A 101 -44.04 11.73 10.65
C GLY A 101 -44.67 13.08 11.01
N ARG A 102 -44.71 13.43 12.29
CA ARG A 102 -45.12 14.77 12.79
C ARG A 102 -43.96 15.77 12.86
N LYS A 103 -42.83 15.46 12.22
CA LYS A 103 -41.59 16.26 12.19
C LYS A 103 -40.92 16.44 13.57
N ILE A 104 -41.18 15.55 14.51
CA ILE A 104 -40.53 15.54 15.83
C ILE A 104 -39.14 14.92 15.67
N LYS A 105 -38.09 15.65 16.09
CA LYS A 105 -36.71 15.18 15.98
C LYS A 105 -36.35 14.26 17.14
N LEU A 106 -36.19 12.97 16.85
CA LEU A 106 -35.73 11.96 17.80
C LEU A 106 -34.21 11.81 17.73
N VAL A 107 -33.48 12.61 18.51
CA VAL A 107 -32.01 12.54 18.53
C VAL A 107 -31.55 11.47 19.52
N ASN A 108 -30.84 10.45 19.02
CA ASN A 108 -30.28 9.34 19.82
C ASN A 108 -31.33 8.51 20.58
N ILE A 109 -32.54 8.37 20.02
CA ILE A 109 -33.60 7.52 20.58
C ILE A 109 -33.89 6.42 19.55
N HIS A 110 -33.54 5.17 19.86
CA HIS A 110 -33.77 4.02 18.99
C HIS A 110 -34.76 3.03 19.60
N ALA A 111 -35.50 2.31 18.75
CA ALA A 111 -36.55 1.39 19.20
C ALA A 111 -36.03 0.24 20.07
N THR A 112 -34.83 -0.27 19.78
CA THR A 112 -34.16 -1.34 20.57
C THR A 112 -33.91 -0.91 22.01
N ASP A 113 -33.51 0.34 22.19
CA ASP A 113 -33.13 0.89 23.49
C ASP A 113 -34.31 1.08 24.44
N ILE A 114 -35.48 1.36 23.87
CA ILE A 114 -36.75 1.45 24.59
C ILE A 114 -37.26 0.05 24.89
N ALA A 115 -37.11 -0.91 23.96
CA ALA A 115 -37.44 -2.32 24.19
C ALA A 115 -36.55 -2.97 25.27
N ASP A 116 -35.35 -2.41 25.49
CA ASP A 116 -34.45 -2.74 26.60
C ASP A 116 -34.75 -2.01 27.90
N GLY A 117 -35.66 -1.03 27.90
CA GLY A 117 -36.02 -0.26 29.09
C GLY A 117 -34.91 0.67 29.56
N ARG A 118 -34.03 1.16 28.67
CA ARG A 118 -32.90 2.03 29.08
C ARG A 118 -33.42 3.35 29.68
N PRO A 119 -33.20 3.63 30.99
CA PRO A 119 -33.88 4.71 31.72
C PRO A 119 -33.79 6.09 31.07
N SER A 120 -32.58 6.55 30.73
CA SER A 120 -32.36 7.88 30.16
C SER A 120 -33.00 8.08 28.79
N ILE A 121 -33.15 7.01 28.01
CA ILE A 121 -33.75 7.05 26.67
C ILE A 121 -35.26 6.98 26.75
N VAL A 122 -35.80 6.15 27.65
CA VAL A 122 -37.25 6.11 27.92
C VAL A 122 -37.72 7.47 28.44
N LEU A 123 -37.03 8.03 29.44
CA LEU A 123 -37.33 9.38 29.94
C LEU A 123 -37.16 10.45 28.85
N GLY A 124 -36.12 10.34 28.02
CA GLY A 124 -35.88 11.23 26.89
C GLY A 124 -37.01 11.19 25.83
N LEU A 125 -37.54 10.01 25.55
CA LEU A 125 -38.68 9.81 24.66
C LEU A 125 -39.95 10.41 25.24
N ILE A 126 -40.31 10.05 26.47
CA ILE A 126 -41.54 10.54 27.10
C ILE A 126 -41.49 12.05 27.26
N TRP A 127 -40.34 12.62 27.61
CA TRP A 127 -40.15 14.07 27.61
C TRP A 127 -40.40 14.69 26.23
N THR A 128 -39.88 14.09 25.16
CA THR A 128 -40.13 14.57 23.79
C THR A 128 -41.62 14.54 23.45
N VAL A 129 -42.34 13.50 23.90
CA VAL A 129 -43.81 13.38 23.73
C VAL A 129 -44.54 14.47 24.52
N ILE A 130 -44.21 14.67 25.79
CA ILE A 130 -44.79 15.73 26.65
C ILE A 130 -44.51 17.11 26.06
N LEU A 131 -43.26 17.37 25.68
CA LEU A 131 -42.84 18.65 25.13
C LEU A 131 -43.66 18.99 23.90
N TYR A 132 -43.90 18.03 23.00
CA TYR A 132 -44.63 18.27 21.77
C TYR A 132 -46.16 18.35 21.98
N PHE A 133 -46.76 17.27 22.50
CA PHE A 133 -48.23 17.11 22.60
C PHE A 133 -48.88 17.85 23.76
N GLN A 134 -48.09 18.40 24.68
CA GLN A 134 -48.62 19.21 25.77
C GLN A 134 -48.04 20.61 25.72
N ILE A 135 -46.72 20.76 25.80
CA ILE A 135 -46.15 22.09 26.04
C ILE A 135 -46.13 22.94 24.76
N GLU A 136 -45.60 22.42 23.66
CA GLU A 136 -45.50 23.12 22.38
C GLU A 136 -46.89 23.40 21.81
N GLU A 137 -47.78 22.41 21.79
CA GLU A 137 -49.15 22.57 21.31
C GLU A 137 -49.93 23.65 22.10
N LEU A 138 -49.87 23.61 23.44
CA LEU A 138 -50.55 24.62 24.27
C LEU A 138 -49.93 26.02 24.11
N THR A 139 -48.60 26.10 23.98
CA THR A 139 -47.92 27.40 23.89
C THR A 139 -47.94 28.01 22.49
N SER A 140 -48.10 27.21 21.42
CA SER A 140 -48.31 27.72 20.06
C SER A 140 -49.68 28.37 19.86
N ASN A 141 -50.66 28.02 20.69
CA ASN A 141 -52.05 28.50 20.60
C ASN A 141 -52.34 29.74 21.46
N LEU A 142 -51.35 30.27 22.21
CA LEU A 142 -51.51 31.51 23.00
C LEU A 142 -51.54 32.75 22.08
N PRO A 143 -52.66 33.49 21.98
CA PRO A 143 -52.81 34.63 21.06
C PRO A 143 -51.83 35.78 21.33
N ALA A 144 -51.40 35.93 22.59
CA ALA A 144 -50.58 37.07 23.04
C ALA A 144 -49.14 37.09 22.52
N LEU A 145 -48.64 36.02 21.86
CA LEU A 145 -47.24 35.92 21.42
C LEU A 145 -47.02 36.12 19.91
N GLN A 146 -48.09 36.23 19.10
CA GLN A 146 -47.95 36.55 17.67
C GLN A 146 -47.60 38.03 17.41
N ALA A 147 -47.91 38.94 18.35
CA ALA A 147 -47.74 40.38 18.16
C ALA A 147 -46.27 40.89 18.26
N LEU A 148 -45.30 40.05 18.65
CA LEU A 148 -43.89 40.47 18.83
C LEU A 148 -42.87 39.66 18.01
N SER A 149 -43.32 38.75 17.15
CA SER A 149 -42.42 37.91 16.32
C SER A 149 -42.10 38.51 14.94
N ASN A 150 -42.70 39.65 14.56
CA ASN A 150 -42.53 40.30 13.26
C ASN A 150 -41.43 41.37 13.25
N SER A 151 -40.28 41.10 13.85
CA SER A 151 -39.08 41.93 13.64
C SER A 151 -37.84 41.05 13.67
N ASN A 152 -37.41 40.66 12.46
CA ASN A 152 -36.01 40.44 12.08
C ASN A 152 -35.93 40.17 10.56
N SER A 153 -36.15 41.21 9.75
CA SER A 153 -35.37 41.45 8.53
C SER A 153 -34.15 42.28 8.97
N SER A 154 -32.96 42.30 8.38
CA SER A 154 -32.41 41.84 7.11
C SER A 154 -30.93 42.27 7.18
N ILE A 155 -30.00 41.44 6.70
CA ILE A 155 -28.78 41.85 5.96
C ILE A 155 -27.99 40.56 5.70
N GLU A 156 -28.04 40.10 4.46
CA GLU A 156 -26.89 39.44 3.83
C GLU A 156 -25.97 40.55 3.33
N SER A 157 -24.66 40.42 3.55
CA SER A 157 -23.72 40.23 2.44
C SER A 157 -22.24 40.34 2.86
N ILE A 158 -21.43 39.65 2.04
CA ILE A 158 -20.00 39.83 1.72
C ILE A 158 -18.96 39.00 2.50
N VAL A 159 -18.29 38.19 1.68
CA VAL A 159 -17.10 37.35 1.86
C VAL A 159 -15.85 38.15 2.25
N SER A 160 -15.03 37.67 3.19
CA SER A 160 -13.56 37.51 2.99
C SER A 160 -12.84 36.79 4.15
N SER A 161 -12.28 35.63 3.81
CA SER A 161 -10.95 35.07 4.10
C SER A 161 -10.26 35.12 5.50
N LYS A 162 -9.78 33.91 5.88
CA LYS A 162 -8.51 33.51 6.55
C LYS A 162 -8.50 33.03 8.02
N THR A 163 -7.95 31.81 8.13
CA THR A 163 -7.08 31.17 9.16
C THR A 163 -7.63 30.58 10.46
N GLY A 164 -7.43 29.25 10.63
CA GLY A 164 -6.67 28.68 11.75
C GLY A 164 -7.37 27.89 12.88
N SER A 165 -7.54 26.57 12.70
CA SER A 165 -7.46 25.48 13.73
C SER A 165 -8.64 25.27 14.74
N PRO A 166 -8.69 24.14 15.49
CA PRO A 166 -9.61 23.00 15.30
C PRO A 166 -10.77 22.93 16.32
N PRO A 167 -11.81 22.09 16.11
CA PRO A 167 -13.05 22.17 16.89
C PRO A 167 -12.98 21.40 18.22
N MET A 168 -13.16 22.10 19.34
CA MET A 168 -13.63 21.49 20.58
C MET A 168 -15.15 21.31 20.52
N LYS A 169 -15.59 20.11 20.92
CA LYS A 169 -16.97 19.60 21.00
C LYS A 169 -17.97 20.67 21.46
N ARG A 170 -18.80 21.17 20.54
CA ARG A 170 -19.96 22.02 20.86
C ARG A 170 -21.16 21.11 21.17
N LYS A 171 -21.76 21.29 22.36
CA LYS A 171 -23.12 20.82 22.66
C LYS A 171 -24.07 21.39 21.61
N VAL A 172 -24.74 20.50 20.88
CA VAL A 172 -25.79 20.86 19.93
C VAL A 172 -26.99 21.35 20.74
N VAL A 173 -27.15 22.68 20.84
CA VAL A 173 -28.39 23.28 21.32
C VAL A 173 -29.34 23.33 20.14
N ASN A 174 -30.35 22.45 20.15
CA ASN A 174 -31.43 22.44 19.17
C ASN A 174 -32.22 23.75 19.25
N LYS A 175 -32.18 24.55 18.18
CA LYS A 175 -32.83 25.86 18.02
C LYS A 175 -34.37 25.87 18.24
N PHE A 176 -35.03 24.72 18.31
CA PHE A 176 -36.49 24.62 18.48
C PHE A 176 -36.95 24.61 19.95
N GLN A 177 -36.17 24.03 20.86
CA GLN A 177 -36.54 23.86 22.28
C GLN A 177 -36.69 25.18 23.06
N GLY A 178 -36.11 26.26 22.54
CA GLY A 178 -36.06 27.56 23.22
C GLY A 178 -37.35 28.36 23.18
N ASN A 179 -38.31 28.06 22.29
CA ASN A 179 -39.50 28.88 22.11
C ASN A 179 -40.64 28.48 23.06
N ALA A 180 -40.97 27.19 23.20
CA ALA A 180 -42.06 26.73 24.06
C ALA A 180 -41.78 26.93 25.56
N LYS A 181 -40.56 26.64 26.02
CA LYS A 181 -40.15 26.94 27.41
C LYS A 181 -40.29 28.44 27.73
N LYS A 182 -39.89 29.32 26.81
CA LYS A 182 -40.03 30.77 26.98
C LYS A 182 -41.48 31.22 26.98
N ALA A 183 -42.31 30.64 26.11
CA ALA A 183 -43.74 30.95 26.06
C ALA A 183 -44.46 30.52 27.34
N LEU A 184 -44.20 29.30 27.84
CA LEU A 184 -44.75 28.82 29.11
C LEU A 184 -44.27 29.68 30.29
N LEU A 185 -43.00 30.05 30.33
CA LEU A 185 -42.45 30.93 31.38
C LEU A 185 -43.11 32.30 31.36
N ARG A 186 -43.33 32.89 30.17
CA ARG A 186 -44.05 34.16 30.03
C ARG A 186 -45.50 34.06 30.48
N TRP A 187 -46.17 32.95 30.17
CA TRP A 187 -47.54 32.73 30.64
C TRP A 187 -47.61 32.66 32.17
N VAL A 188 -46.69 31.95 32.81
CA VAL A 188 -46.60 31.93 34.27
C VAL A 188 -46.34 33.34 34.79
N GLN A 189 -45.36 34.05 34.24
CA GLN A 189 -45.04 35.42 34.64
C GLN A 189 -46.26 36.35 34.48
N SER A 190 -47.02 36.28 33.38
CA SER A 190 -48.23 37.09 33.24
C SER A 190 -49.34 36.70 34.20
N THR A 191 -49.47 35.41 34.51
CA THR A 191 -50.49 34.86 35.41
C THR A 191 -50.17 35.17 36.87
N SER A 192 -48.89 35.12 37.28
CA SER A 192 -48.45 35.32 38.66
C SER A 192 -48.05 36.77 38.97
N ALA A 193 -47.62 37.59 37.99
CA ALA A 193 -47.02 38.91 38.25
C ALA A 193 -47.99 39.98 38.76
N LYS A 194 -49.31 39.80 38.62
CA LYS A 194 -50.29 40.79 39.07
C LYS A 194 -50.42 40.88 40.59
N TYR A 195 -50.00 39.84 41.31
CA TYR A 195 -50.08 39.81 42.76
C TYR A 195 -48.67 39.70 43.34
N HIS A 196 -48.34 40.67 44.19
CA HIS A 196 -47.33 40.49 45.22
C HIS A 196 -45.83 40.48 44.85
N GLY A 197 -45.44 40.94 43.66
CA GLY A 197 -44.02 41.20 43.31
C GLY A 197 -43.15 39.95 43.16
N LEU A 198 -43.77 38.81 42.83
CA LEU A 198 -43.08 37.53 42.64
C LEU A 198 -42.42 37.46 41.25
N GLU A 199 -41.13 37.12 41.22
CA GLU A 199 -40.35 37.04 39.98
C GLU A 199 -39.94 35.59 39.68
N VAL A 200 -40.76 34.87 38.90
CA VAL A 200 -40.45 33.50 38.46
C VAL A 200 -39.50 33.55 37.26
N LYS A 201 -38.26 33.07 37.42
CA LYS A 201 -37.18 33.20 36.40
C LYS A 201 -36.90 31.92 35.63
N ASP A 202 -37.29 30.78 36.18
CA ASP A 202 -36.94 29.45 35.69
C ASP A 202 -38.05 28.45 36.04
N PHE A 203 -37.85 27.18 35.66
CA PHE A 203 -38.70 26.07 36.07
C PHE A 203 -38.00 25.16 37.10
N GLY A 204 -37.05 25.69 37.86
CA GLY A 204 -36.28 24.97 38.87
C GLY A 204 -36.36 25.70 40.21
N PRO A 205 -35.28 26.37 40.68
CA PRO A 205 -35.26 27.02 41.99
C PRO A 205 -36.41 28.00 42.27
N SER A 206 -36.94 28.67 41.25
CA SER A 206 -38.06 29.63 41.41
C SER A 206 -39.37 29.00 41.92
N TRP A 207 -39.48 27.67 41.93
CA TRP A 207 -40.68 26.93 42.33
C TRP A 207 -40.51 26.16 43.65
N ARG A 208 -39.29 26.13 44.22
CA ARG A 208 -38.93 25.32 45.39
C ARG A 208 -39.75 25.68 46.63
N ASP A 209 -40.06 26.95 46.82
CA ASP A 209 -40.76 27.46 48.01
C ASP A 209 -42.29 27.27 47.98
N GLY A 210 -42.82 26.75 46.87
CA GLY A 210 -44.25 26.56 46.64
C GLY A 210 -45.05 27.84 46.40
N VAL A 211 -44.45 29.02 46.57
CA VAL A 211 -45.15 30.31 46.44
C VAL A 211 -45.58 30.56 44.99
N ALA A 212 -44.77 30.15 44.02
CA ALA A 212 -45.11 30.25 42.61
C ALA A 212 -46.33 29.39 42.23
N PHE A 213 -46.45 28.17 42.77
CA PHE A 213 -47.63 27.32 42.57
C PHE A 213 -48.89 27.92 43.21
N GLN A 214 -48.77 28.41 44.44
CA GLN A 214 -49.86 29.10 45.15
C GLN A 214 -50.32 30.36 44.41
N ALA A 215 -49.39 31.13 43.84
CA ALA A 215 -49.72 32.32 43.06
C ALA A 215 -50.49 31.98 41.78
N VAL A 216 -50.15 30.88 41.10
CA VAL A 216 -50.89 30.40 39.92
C VAL A 216 -52.30 29.94 40.32
N VAL A 217 -52.44 29.19 41.42
CA VAL A 217 -53.77 28.78 41.96
C VAL A 217 -54.61 30.00 42.31
N HIS A 218 -54.05 30.96 43.05
CA HIS A 218 -54.70 32.23 43.40
C HIS A 218 -55.11 33.04 42.17
N ALA A 219 -54.28 33.07 41.11
CA ALA A 219 -54.60 33.79 39.88
C ALA A 219 -55.76 33.15 39.10
N ILE A 220 -55.92 31.82 39.19
CA ILE A 220 -57.03 31.08 38.58
C ILE A 220 -58.30 31.23 39.41
N ARG A 221 -58.21 31.07 40.74
CA ARG A 221 -59.33 31.19 41.68
C ARG A 221 -58.86 31.88 42.98
N PRO A 222 -59.06 33.21 43.11
CA PRO A 222 -58.52 33.99 44.24
C PRO A 222 -59.04 33.58 45.62
N ASP A 223 -60.26 33.06 45.71
CA ASP A 223 -60.91 32.66 46.96
C ASP A 223 -60.29 31.43 47.64
N LEU A 224 -59.47 30.65 46.91
CA LEU A 224 -58.85 29.43 47.45
C LEU A 224 -57.56 29.67 48.25
N VAL A 225 -56.88 30.81 48.06
CA VAL A 225 -55.52 31.00 48.55
C VAL A 225 -55.35 32.37 49.20
N ASP A 226 -54.96 32.43 50.48
CA ASP A 226 -54.50 33.66 51.11
C ASP A 226 -52.97 33.82 50.98
N MET A 227 -52.55 34.66 50.04
CA MET A 227 -51.13 34.94 49.78
C MET A 227 -50.37 35.58 50.95
N ASN A 228 -51.04 36.12 51.97
CA ASN A 228 -50.39 36.60 53.18
C ASN A 228 -50.01 35.47 54.14
N VAL A 229 -50.78 34.37 54.13
CA VAL A 229 -50.53 33.17 54.92
C VAL A 229 -49.43 32.33 54.25
N VAL A 230 -49.50 32.17 52.93
CA VAL A 230 -48.51 31.41 52.10
C VAL A 230 -47.07 31.87 52.36
N ARG A 231 -46.82 33.19 52.47
CA ARG A 231 -45.47 33.74 52.72
C ARG A 231 -44.87 33.37 54.08
N ARG A 232 -45.67 32.91 55.03
CA ARG A 232 -45.23 32.58 56.40
C ARG A 232 -45.12 31.07 56.66
N ARG A 233 -45.55 30.24 55.71
CA ARG A 233 -45.51 28.77 55.77
C ARG A 233 -44.18 28.24 55.25
N SER A 234 -43.85 27.00 55.60
CA SER A 234 -42.68 26.32 55.05
C SER A 234 -42.90 25.92 53.57
N ASN A 235 -41.80 25.70 52.84
CA ASN A 235 -41.84 25.25 51.44
C ASN A 235 -42.73 24.02 51.25
N ARG A 236 -42.56 23.03 52.15
CA ARG A 236 -43.27 21.74 52.08
C ARG A 236 -44.77 21.90 52.29
N GLU A 237 -45.19 22.76 53.22
CA GLU A 237 -46.60 23.07 53.46
C GLU A 237 -47.23 23.82 52.29
N ASN A 238 -46.51 24.78 51.70
CA ASN A 238 -46.98 25.53 50.53
C ASN A 238 -47.16 24.64 49.30
N LEU A 239 -46.22 23.73 49.05
CA LEU A 239 -46.27 22.77 47.95
C LEU A 239 -47.41 21.77 48.12
N GLU A 240 -47.56 21.19 49.32
CA GLU A 240 -48.63 20.23 49.61
C GLU A 240 -50.01 20.86 49.43
N ASP A 241 -50.21 22.05 49.99
CA ASP A 241 -51.46 22.80 49.88
C ASP A 241 -51.77 23.19 48.43
N ALA A 242 -50.78 23.65 47.67
CA ALA A 242 -50.98 24.00 46.26
C ALA A 242 -51.35 22.78 45.40
N PHE A 243 -50.73 21.63 45.66
CA PHE A 243 -51.02 20.40 44.92
C PHE A 243 -52.39 19.83 45.31
N ALA A 244 -52.76 19.89 46.58
CA ALA A 244 -54.08 19.48 47.06
C ALA A 244 -55.21 20.37 46.50
N LEU A 245 -55.04 21.70 46.50
CA LEU A 245 -55.99 22.62 45.90
C LEU A 245 -56.12 22.40 44.38
N ALA A 246 -55.00 22.17 43.69
CA ALA A 246 -55.03 21.90 42.26
C ALA A 246 -55.84 20.63 41.93
N GLU A 247 -55.69 19.56 42.70
CA GLU A 247 -56.41 18.30 42.50
C GLU A 247 -57.88 18.38 42.91
N ASN A 248 -58.15 18.83 44.14
CA ASN A 248 -59.49 18.79 44.72
C ASN A 248 -60.42 19.89 44.19
N GLU A 249 -59.89 21.10 43.92
CA GLU A 249 -60.71 22.28 43.60
C GLU A 249 -60.61 22.73 42.13
N LEU A 250 -59.49 22.43 41.46
CA LEU A 250 -59.24 22.79 40.06
C LEU A 250 -59.27 21.60 39.09
N GLY A 251 -59.39 20.37 39.59
CA GLY A 251 -59.43 19.15 38.78
C GLY A 251 -58.15 18.87 37.99
N ILE A 252 -57.00 19.37 38.46
CA ILE A 252 -55.68 19.18 37.87
C ILE A 252 -54.99 18.01 38.57
N PRO A 253 -54.72 16.88 37.89
CA PRO A 253 -54.16 15.69 38.53
C PRO A 253 -52.78 15.96 39.13
N ARG A 254 -52.58 15.57 40.40
CA ARG A 254 -51.31 15.77 41.11
C ARG A 254 -50.18 14.92 40.49
N LEU A 255 -49.20 15.57 39.85
CA LEU A 255 -48.06 14.88 39.22
C LEU A 255 -46.77 14.94 40.06
N LEU A 256 -46.66 15.90 40.98
CA LEU A 256 -45.49 16.13 41.81
C LEU A 256 -45.82 15.92 43.29
N ASP A 257 -44.80 15.53 44.06
CA ASP A 257 -44.87 15.46 45.51
C ASP A 257 -43.97 16.57 46.11
N PRO A 258 -44.31 17.15 47.27
CA PRO A 258 -43.54 18.27 47.84
C PRO A 258 -42.05 17.98 48.03
N GLU A 259 -41.71 16.73 48.35
CA GLU A 259 -40.33 16.24 48.50
C GLU A 259 -39.55 16.15 47.18
N ASP A 260 -40.24 16.11 46.04
CA ASP A 260 -39.62 16.12 44.70
C ASP A 260 -39.26 17.54 44.24
N VAL A 261 -39.83 18.56 44.91
CA VAL A 261 -39.67 19.98 44.55
C VAL A 261 -38.89 20.75 45.61
N ASP A 262 -39.01 20.42 46.91
CA ASP A 262 -38.22 21.06 47.99
C ASP A 262 -36.79 20.49 48.08
N VAL A 263 -36.06 20.60 46.97
CA VAL A 263 -34.66 20.18 46.81
C VAL A 263 -33.84 21.33 46.23
N ASP A 264 -32.51 21.28 46.35
CA ASP A 264 -31.64 22.39 45.92
C ASP A 264 -31.72 22.70 44.43
N LYS A 265 -31.98 21.68 43.59
CA LYS A 265 -32.12 21.81 42.14
C LYS A 265 -33.30 20.97 41.65
N PRO A 266 -34.53 21.50 41.74
CA PRO A 266 -35.71 20.80 41.26
C PRO A 266 -35.62 20.51 39.76
N ASP A 267 -36.16 19.37 39.33
CA ASP A 267 -36.09 18.96 37.93
C ASP A 267 -37.03 19.83 37.05
N GLU A 268 -36.42 20.60 36.14
CA GLU A 268 -37.17 21.54 35.32
C GLU A 268 -38.21 20.88 34.42
N LYS A 269 -37.93 19.67 33.92
CA LYS A 269 -38.86 18.95 33.04
C LYS A 269 -40.12 18.53 33.79
N SER A 270 -39.96 18.04 35.01
CA SER A 270 -41.05 17.61 35.86
C SER A 270 -41.93 18.79 36.28
N ILE A 271 -41.33 19.93 36.66
CA ILE A 271 -42.05 21.18 36.94
C ILE A 271 -42.78 21.69 35.71
N MET A 272 -42.11 21.79 34.55
CA MET A 272 -42.74 22.22 33.30
C MET A 272 -43.93 21.34 32.91
N THR A 273 -43.81 20.02 33.10
CA THR A 273 -44.89 19.05 32.82
C THR A 273 -46.12 19.32 33.67
N TYR A 274 -45.93 19.62 34.96
CA TYR A 274 -47.02 19.91 35.88
C TYR A 274 -47.62 21.30 35.65
N VAL A 275 -46.80 22.34 35.48
CA VAL A 275 -47.26 23.71 35.20
C VAL A 275 -48.04 23.79 33.89
N ALA A 276 -47.64 23.02 32.87
CA ALA A 276 -48.39 22.94 31.62
C ALA A 276 -49.81 22.35 31.81
N GLN A 277 -50.12 21.62 32.88
CA GLN A 277 -51.49 21.21 33.19
C GLN A 277 -52.34 22.40 33.64
N PHE A 278 -51.78 23.33 34.40
CA PHE A 278 -52.50 24.57 34.76
C PHE A 278 -52.82 25.40 33.53
N LEU A 279 -51.87 25.56 32.60
CA LEU A 279 -52.12 26.23 31.32
C LEU A 279 -53.18 25.50 30.49
N LYS A 280 -53.15 24.16 30.45
CA LYS A 280 -54.13 23.36 29.72
C LYS A 280 -55.55 23.56 30.22
N HIS A 281 -55.72 23.55 31.54
CA HIS A 281 -57.04 23.67 32.17
C HIS A 281 -57.51 25.13 32.23
N TYR A 282 -56.59 26.09 32.34
CA TYR A 282 -56.87 27.52 32.53
C TYR A 282 -55.94 28.41 31.68
N PRO A 283 -56.13 28.48 30.35
CA PRO A 283 -55.22 29.21 29.46
C PRO A 283 -55.22 30.73 29.67
N ASN A 284 -56.35 31.33 30.10
CA ASN A 284 -56.49 32.75 30.40
C ASN A 284 -57.20 32.98 31.75
N PRO A 285 -56.45 33.04 32.87
CA PRO A 285 -57.03 33.21 34.21
C PRO A 285 -57.77 34.54 34.45
N HIS A 286 -57.67 35.51 33.53
CA HIS A 286 -58.29 36.84 33.65
C HIS A 286 -59.51 37.07 32.74
N GLN A 287 -60.05 36.02 32.13
CA GLN A 287 -61.34 36.06 31.41
C GLN A 287 -62.40 35.16 32.08
N SER A 288 -62.25 34.93 33.38
CA SER A 288 -63.18 34.10 34.16
C SER A 288 -64.40 34.85 34.70
N GLU A 289 -64.63 36.11 34.30
CA GLU A 289 -65.98 36.68 34.25
C GLU A 289 -66.14 37.55 32.98
N THR A 290 -67.04 37.13 32.08
CA THR A 290 -67.70 37.92 31.01
C THR A 290 -67.03 38.24 29.65
N ASP A 291 -66.34 37.31 28.95
CA ASP A 291 -66.37 37.38 27.45
C ASP A 291 -65.89 36.13 26.66
N GLY A 292 -65.04 35.26 27.21
CA GLY A 292 -64.57 34.08 26.46
C GLY A 292 -65.64 32.98 26.26
N ASP A 293 -66.58 32.88 27.19
CA ASP A 293 -67.71 31.94 27.13
C ASP A 293 -68.91 32.53 26.35
N HIS A 294 -68.80 33.77 25.84
CA HIS A 294 -69.82 34.37 24.99
C HIS A 294 -69.51 34.18 23.51
N ASP A 295 -68.24 34.23 23.10
CA ASP A 295 -67.86 34.09 21.68
C ASP A 295 -67.85 32.63 21.18
N GLU A 296 -67.32 31.67 21.96
CA GLU A 296 -67.45 30.24 21.60
C GLU A 296 -68.89 29.74 21.73
N ARG A 297 -69.66 30.30 22.68
CA ARG A 297 -71.07 29.96 22.87
C ARG A 297 -71.95 30.60 21.81
N GLU A 298 -71.63 31.81 21.34
CA GLU A 298 -72.30 32.42 20.20
C GLU A 298 -71.87 31.78 18.87
N GLU A 299 -70.62 31.38 18.67
CA GLU A 299 -70.24 30.62 17.48
C GLU A 299 -70.95 29.26 17.45
N ARG A 300 -70.97 28.53 18.57
CA ARG A 300 -71.75 27.28 18.69
C ARG A 300 -73.24 27.51 18.51
N LYS A 301 -73.79 28.63 18.99
CA LYS A 301 -75.19 29.01 18.79
C LYS A 301 -75.47 29.35 17.33
N ILE A 302 -74.62 30.12 16.66
CA ILE A 302 -74.69 30.45 15.23
C ILE A 302 -74.62 29.18 14.39
N LEU A 303 -73.72 28.24 14.72
CA LEU A 303 -73.62 26.94 14.05
C LEU A 303 -74.88 26.09 14.28
N ARG A 304 -75.46 26.09 15.50
CA ARG A 304 -76.73 25.40 15.78
C ARG A 304 -77.90 26.04 15.04
N GLU A 305 -78.00 27.35 15.01
CA GLU A 305 -79.02 28.11 14.25
C GLU A 305 -78.89 27.84 12.76
N LEU A 306 -77.65 27.80 12.24
CA LEU A 306 -77.38 27.46 10.85
C LEU A 306 -77.79 26.02 10.52
N LYS A 307 -77.49 25.07 11.41
CA LYS A 307 -77.96 23.69 11.27
C LYS A 307 -79.49 23.62 11.24
N VAL A 308 -80.18 24.32 12.13
CA VAL A 308 -81.65 24.36 12.16
C VAL A 308 -82.21 24.98 10.87
N PHE A 309 -81.60 26.04 10.37
CA PHE A 309 -81.95 26.62 9.07
C PHE A 309 -81.78 25.60 7.94
N LEU A 310 -80.68 24.84 7.90
CA LEU A 310 -80.44 23.82 6.88
C LEU A 310 -81.43 22.65 6.98
N ASP A 311 -81.70 22.16 8.19
CA ASP A 311 -82.69 21.10 8.42
C ASP A 311 -84.13 21.59 8.09
N GLN A 312 -84.41 22.90 8.18
CA GLN A 312 -85.67 23.50 7.73
C GLN A 312 -85.70 23.64 6.20
N LEU A 313 -84.62 24.15 5.60
CA LEU A 313 -84.46 24.28 4.15
C LEU A 313 -84.57 22.92 3.46
N GLU A 314 -83.99 21.85 4.02
CA GLU A 314 -84.13 20.48 3.53
C GLU A 314 -85.60 20.04 3.48
N ARG A 315 -86.36 20.31 4.55
CA ARG A 315 -87.80 19.99 4.63
C ARG A 315 -88.64 20.83 3.67
N ASP A 316 -88.27 22.09 3.44
CA ASP A 316 -88.96 22.98 2.52
C ASP A 316 -88.71 22.58 1.07
N VAL A 317 -87.47 22.23 0.73
CA VAL A 317 -87.09 21.63 -0.56
C VAL A 317 -87.87 20.34 -0.81
N LEU A 318 -87.95 19.45 0.20
CA LEU A 318 -88.73 18.21 0.09
C LEU A 318 -90.22 18.44 -0.20
N ARG A 319 -90.83 19.42 0.49
CA ARG A 319 -92.24 19.79 0.25
C ARG A 319 -92.44 20.37 -1.14
N ALA A 320 -91.56 21.27 -1.58
CA ALA A 320 -91.64 21.88 -2.90
C ALA A 320 -91.41 20.86 -4.03
N GLN A 321 -90.51 19.89 -3.83
CA GLN A 321 -90.27 18.80 -4.77
C GLN A 321 -91.49 17.89 -4.95
N GLY A 322 -92.22 17.63 -3.86
CA GLY A 322 -93.43 16.79 -3.86
C GLY A 322 -94.72 17.49 -4.32
N ALA A 323 -94.69 18.81 -4.52
CA ALA A 323 -95.87 19.56 -4.95
C ALA A 323 -96.26 19.26 -6.41
N GLU A 324 -97.56 19.22 -6.69
CA GLU A 324 -98.08 19.10 -8.06
C GLU A 324 -97.95 20.44 -8.81
N GLY A 325 -97.46 20.40 -10.05
CA GLY A 325 -97.19 21.59 -10.85
C GLY A 325 -96.56 21.24 -12.20
N ASN A 326 -96.61 22.16 -13.16
CA ASN A 326 -95.92 21.98 -14.44
C ASN A 326 -94.39 22.10 -14.27
N LEU A 327 -93.63 21.67 -15.28
CA LEU A 327 -92.16 21.63 -15.20
C LEU A 327 -91.53 23.01 -14.99
N THR A 328 -92.10 24.06 -15.58
CA THR A 328 -91.63 25.45 -15.45
C THR A 328 -91.73 25.94 -14.01
N ASP A 329 -92.89 25.75 -13.36
CA ASP A 329 -93.13 26.18 -11.98
C ASP A 329 -92.23 25.41 -10.99
N LYS A 330 -92.04 24.10 -11.24
CA LYS A 330 -91.13 23.26 -10.46
C LYS A 330 -89.67 23.71 -10.59
N TYR A 331 -89.24 24.09 -11.80
CA TYR A 331 -87.89 24.58 -12.03
C TYR A 331 -87.65 25.96 -11.37
N GLN A 332 -88.63 26.86 -11.42
CA GLN A 332 -88.56 28.16 -10.74
C GLN A 332 -88.46 28.00 -9.22
N ALA A 333 -89.24 27.08 -8.63
CA ALA A 333 -89.14 26.76 -7.21
C ALA A 333 -87.74 26.23 -6.86
N PHE A 334 -87.21 25.27 -7.63
CA PHE A 334 -85.83 24.78 -7.46
C PHE A 334 -84.81 25.92 -7.50
N LYS A 335 -84.87 26.79 -8.51
CA LYS A 335 -83.94 27.91 -8.68
C LYS A 335 -83.97 28.86 -7.48
N SER A 336 -85.16 29.17 -6.97
CA SER A 336 -85.31 30.02 -5.77
C SER A 336 -84.62 29.40 -4.56
N PHE A 337 -84.80 28.10 -4.29
CA PHE A 337 -84.12 27.40 -3.20
C PHE A 337 -82.62 27.29 -3.41
N SER A 338 -82.16 27.03 -4.64
CA SER A 338 -80.74 26.98 -4.98
C SER A 338 -80.04 28.32 -4.78
N VAL A 339 -80.69 29.44 -5.12
CA VAL A 339 -80.16 30.78 -4.85
C VAL A 339 -80.10 31.05 -3.35
N GLN A 340 -81.14 30.68 -2.59
CA GLN A 340 -81.14 30.82 -1.12
C GLN A 340 -80.02 30.00 -0.48
N TYR A 341 -79.81 28.77 -0.95
CA TYR A 341 -78.73 27.89 -0.52
C TYR A 341 -77.36 28.51 -0.81
N GLU A 342 -77.10 28.97 -2.03
CA GLU A 342 -75.81 29.53 -2.42
C GLU A 342 -75.49 30.85 -1.71
N ILE A 343 -76.49 31.73 -1.53
CA ILE A 343 -76.33 32.97 -0.74
C ILE A 343 -75.94 32.62 0.70
N LYS A 344 -76.66 31.69 1.32
CA LYS A 344 -76.41 31.30 2.70
C LYS A 344 -75.05 30.58 2.84
N LYS A 345 -74.67 29.77 1.85
CA LYS A 345 -73.37 29.08 1.80
C LYS A 345 -72.25 30.11 1.76
N LYS A 346 -72.29 31.08 0.84
CA LYS A 346 -71.29 32.17 0.76
C LYS A 346 -71.18 32.99 2.05
N GLN A 347 -72.31 33.27 2.72
CA GLN A 347 -72.32 34.01 3.98
C GLN A 347 -71.69 33.23 5.15
N THR A 348 -71.68 31.89 5.08
CA THR A 348 -71.30 31.02 6.21
C THR A 348 -70.07 30.15 5.93
N ASP A 349 -69.52 30.21 4.72
CA ASP A 349 -68.31 29.48 4.30
C ASP A 349 -67.09 29.73 5.23
N PRO A 350 -66.82 30.97 5.70
CA PRO A 350 -65.73 31.22 6.66
C PRO A 350 -65.91 30.49 7.99
N LEU A 351 -67.16 30.25 8.41
CA LEU A 351 -67.50 29.59 9.69
C LEU A 351 -67.29 28.06 9.63
N LEU A 352 -67.11 27.50 8.44
CA LEU A 352 -66.85 26.09 8.19
C LEU A 352 -65.40 25.79 7.87
N GLN A 353 -64.53 26.81 7.95
CA GLN A 353 -63.09 26.57 7.93
C GLN A 353 -62.66 25.91 9.25
N PRO A 354 -61.76 24.92 9.20
CA PRO A 354 -61.30 24.24 10.40
C PRO A 354 -60.66 25.25 11.35
N VAL A 355 -61.21 25.33 12.57
CA VAL A 355 -60.75 26.26 13.62
C VAL A 355 -59.28 26.00 14.01
N HIS A 356 -58.76 24.80 13.70
CA HIS A 356 -57.41 24.35 14.05
C HIS A 356 -56.58 24.02 12.79
N ARG A 357 -55.27 24.27 12.83
CA ARG A 357 -54.31 23.99 11.73
C ARG A 357 -54.22 22.52 11.29
N ASP A 358 -54.79 21.60 12.06
CA ASP A 358 -54.83 20.16 11.78
C ASP A 358 -55.90 19.77 10.74
N GLY A 359 -56.68 20.74 10.25
CA GLY A 359 -57.71 20.51 9.22
C GLY A 359 -58.97 19.79 9.73
N LYS A 360 -59.09 19.54 11.04
CA LYS A 360 -60.25 18.89 11.65
C LYS A 360 -61.31 19.93 12.06
N LEU A 361 -62.56 19.64 11.71
CA LEU A 361 -63.73 20.43 12.08
C LEU A 361 -64.15 20.14 13.54
N SER A 362 -64.71 21.14 14.22
CA SER A 362 -65.41 20.91 15.49
C SER A 362 -66.64 20.01 15.30
N VAL A 363 -67.18 19.42 16.37
CA VAL A 363 -68.39 18.57 16.27
C VAL A 363 -69.56 19.36 15.68
N ASP A 364 -69.77 20.60 16.12
CA ASP A 364 -70.84 21.47 15.61
C ASP A 364 -70.58 21.86 14.14
N GLN A 365 -69.34 22.19 13.76
CA GLN A 365 -68.97 22.45 12.35
C GLN A 365 -69.16 21.22 11.46
N ALA A 366 -68.83 20.02 11.95
CA ALA A 366 -69.01 18.77 11.22
C ALA A 366 -70.50 18.44 11.02
N LEU A 367 -71.35 18.68 12.03
CA LEU A 367 -72.79 18.51 11.93
C LEU A 367 -73.43 19.52 10.96
N VAL A 368 -72.97 20.77 10.97
CA VAL A 368 -73.41 21.79 10.00
C VAL A 368 -72.93 21.43 8.60
N LYS A 369 -71.67 21.03 8.42
CA LYS A 369 -71.14 20.54 7.14
C LYS A 369 -71.94 19.34 6.62
N GLN A 370 -72.27 18.39 7.48
CA GLN A 370 -73.12 17.26 7.10
C GLN A 370 -74.53 17.72 6.67
N ALA A 371 -75.13 18.70 7.34
CA ALA A 371 -76.42 19.28 6.94
C ALA A 371 -76.32 20.01 5.60
N TRP A 372 -75.23 20.75 5.35
CA TRP A 372 -74.92 21.32 4.04
C TRP A 372 -74.82 20.25 2.97
N ASP A 373 -74.08 19.17 3.22
CA ASP A 373 -73.92 18.06 2.27
C ASP A 373 -75.27 17.39 1.97
N ARG A 374 -76.15 17.23 2.96
CA ARG A 374 -77.52 16.70 2.76
C ARG A 374 -78.36 17.61 1.87
N VAL A 375 -78.43 18.91 2.19
CA VAL A 375 -79.20 19.88 1.38
C VAL A 375 -78.62 19.98 -0.04
N SER A 376 -77.28 20.02 -0.15
CA SER A 376 -76.57 20.00 -1.42
C SER A 376 -76.96 18.78 -2.26
N ALA A 377 -76.86 17.58 -1.68
CA ALA A 377 -77.23 16.34 -2.35
C ALA A 377 -78.71 16.32 -2.76
N ARG A 378 -79.59 16.89 -1.94
CA ARG A 378 -81.03 16.96 -2.24
C ARG A 378 -81.36 17.92 -3.37
N LEU A 379 -80.78 19.11 -3.37
CA LEU A 379 -80.90 20.07 -4.47
C LEU A 379 -80.32 19.48 -5.76
N LEU A 380 -79.20 18.78 -5.66
CA LEU A 380 -78.55 18.12 -6.79
C LEU A 380 -79.44 17.03 -7.41
N ASP A 381 -80.02 16.15 -6.58
CA ASP A 381 -80.94 15.09 -7.01
C ASP A 381 -82.22 15.67 -7.62
N TRP A 382 -82.75 16.76 -7.04
CA TRP A 382 -83.89 17.46 -7.60
C TRP A 382 -83.58 18.07 -8.97
N HIS A 383 -82.41 18.71 -9.11
CA HIS A 383 -81.95 19.25 -10.39
C HIS A 383 -81.81 18.15 -11.45
N LEU A 384 -81.18 17.03 -11.10
CA LEU A 384 -81.04 15.87 -11.98
C LEU A 384 -82.40 15.32 -12.41
N HIS A 385 -83.37 15.25 -11.51
CA HIS A 385 -84.72 14.81 -11.83
C HIS A 385 -85.44 15.76 -12.79
N LEU A 386 -85.33 17.08 -12.56
CA LEU A 386 -85.90 18.10 -13.43
C LEU A 386 -85.29 18.04 -14.83
N ASP A 387 -83.98 17.86 -14.93
CA ASP A 387 -83.27 17.73 -16.19
C ASP A 387 -83.64 16.44 -16.93
N LYS A 388 -83.73 15.30 -16.22
CA LYS A 388 -84.17 14.02 -16.79
C LYS A 388 -85.61 14.04 -17.29
N SER A 389 -86.44 14.91 -16.71
CA SER A 389 -87.85 15.07 -17.07
C SER A 389 -88.06 15.88 -18.35
N LEU A 390 -86.98 16.43 -18.94
CA LEU A 390 -87.04 17.13 -20.21
C LEU A 390 -87.33 16.20 -21.41
N PRO A 391 -88.05 16.69 -22.43
CA PRO A 391 -88.47 15.88 -23.56
C PRO A 391 -87.32 15.41 -24.46
N GLY A 392 -87.42 14.18 -24.95
CA GLY A 392 -86.54 13.63 -25.99
C GLY A 392 -85.06 13.59 -25.59
N PRO A 393 -84.13 13.96 -26.49
CA PRO A 393 -82.69 13.89 -26.22
C PRO A 393 -82.22 14.83 -25.10
N LEU A 394 -82.99 15.85 -24.70
CA LEU A 394 -82.61 16.75 -23.61
C LEU A 394 -82.51 16.03 -22.26
N GLY A 395 -83.40 15.08 -21.96
CA GLY A 395 -83.34 14.32 -20.71
C GLY A 395 -82.07 13.48 -20.58
N VAL A 396 -81.60 12.90 -21.69
CA VAL A 396 -80.33 12.15 -21.77
C VAL A 396 -79.15 13.09 -21.60
N ILE A 397 -79.20 14.25 -22.25
CA ILE A 397 -78.16 15.28 -22.18
C ILE A 397 -78.05 15.84 -20.76
N GLY A 398 -79.17 16.14 -20.09
CA GLY A 398 -79.16 16.63 -18.71
C GLY A 398 -78.60 15.61 -17.71
N ALA A 399 -78.95 14.33 -17.86
CA ALA A 399 -78.36 13.25 -17.07
C ALA A 399 -76.84 13.08 -17.32
N TRP A 400 -76.39 13.26 -18.56
CA TRP A 400 -74.97 13.24 -18.91
C TRP A 400 -74.23 14.46 -18.36
N LEU A 401 -74.80 15.65 -18.49
CA LEU A 401 -74.21 16.92 -18.05
C LEU A 401 -73.93 16.88 -16.56
N HIS A 402 -74.90 16.35 -15.80
CA HIS A 402 -74.75 16.14 -14.37
C HIS A 402 -73.57 15.21 -14.01
N ARG A 403 -73.40 14.08 -14.72
CA ARG A 403 -72.24 13.18 -14.52
C ARG A 403 -70.92 13.85 -14.88
N GLY A 404 -70.90 14.65 -15.95
CA GLY A 404 -69.73 15.43 -16.36
C GLY A 404 -69.31 16.44 -15.29
N GLU A 405 -70.25 17.20 -14.75
CA GLU A 405 -69.98 18.17 -13.67
C GLU A 405 -69.49 17.50 -12.39
N MET A 406 -70.11 16.39 -11.99
CA MET A 406 -69.66 15.62 -10.83
C MET A 406 -68.22 15.13 -11.01
N ALA A 407 -67.87 14.62 -12.18
CA ALA A 407 -66.51 14.17 -12.48
C ALA A 407 -65.49 15.32 -12.39
N LEU A 408 -65.85 16.53 -12.84
CA LEU A 408 -64.96 17.70 -12.81
C LEU A 408 -64.87 18.38 -11.44
N ARG A 409 -65.86 18.19 -10.57
CA ARG A 409 -65.90 18.75 -9.21
C ARG A 409 -65.47 17.75 -8.13
N GLU A 410 -65.08 16.53 -8.52
CA GLU A 410 -64.61 15.53 -7.58
C GLU A 410 -63.24 15.93 -7.02
N ASP A 411 -63.18 16.17 -5.71
CA ASP A 411 -61.94 16.36 -4.97
C ASP A 411 -61.31 15.02 -4.60
N PHE A 412 -59.99 14.89 -4.75
CA PHE A 412 -59.26 13.66 -4.45
C PHE A 412 -58.51 13.77 -3.10
N PRO A 413 -59.01 13.13 -2.02
CA PRO A 413 -58.32 13.14 -0.74
C PRO A 413 -57.06 12.26 -0.76
N SER A 414 -55.93 12.82 -0.35
CA SER A 414 -54.59 12.20 -0.35
C SER A 414 -54.26 11.46 0.97
N GLN A 415 -55.11 10.52 1.39
CA GLN A 415 -54.96 9.83 2.69
C GLN A 415 -54.35 8.42 2.63
N HIS A 416 -54.09 7.90 1.43
CA HIS A 416 -53.66 6.50 1.21
C HIS A 416 -52.16 6.38 0.85
N ALA A 417 -51.63 5.15 0.86
CA ALA A 417 -50.27 4.89 0.39
C ALA A 417 -50.10 5.34 -1.08
N PRO A 418 -48.89 5.75 -1.51
CA PRO A 418 -48.69 6.26 -2.87
C PRO A 418 -49.15 5.30 -3.99
N GLU A 419 -48.96 3.99 -3.80
CA GLU A 419 -49.38 2.97 -4.78
C GLU A 419 -50.90 2.88 -4.88
N GLU A 420 -51.60 2.82 -3.74
CA GLU A 420 -53.06 2.81 -3.69
C GLU A 420 -53.64 4.09 -4.30
N THR A 421 -53.03 5.22 -3.99
CA THR A 421 -53.44 6.53 -4.52
C THR A 421 -53.28 6.60 -6.04
N ALA A 422 -52.15 6.14 -6.58
CA ALA A 422 -51.94 6.07 -8.03
C ALA A 422 -52.97 5.17 -8.71
N ASN A 423 -53.29 4.01 -8.12
CA ASN A 423 -54.28 3.09 -8.66
C ASN A 423 -55.72 3.67 -8.64
N VAL A 424 -56.08 4.40 -7.59
CA VAL A 424 -57.38 5.09 -7.51
C VAL A 424 -57.46 6.19 -8.56
N LEU A 425 -56.42 7.03 -8.67
CA LEU A 425 -56.36 8.10 -9.67
C LEU A 425 -56.43 7.56 -11.09
N HIS A 426 -55.73 6.46 -11.39
CA HIS A 426 -55.79 5.81 -12.70
C HIS A 426 -57.22 5.35 -13.05
N ARG A 427 -57.90 4.65 -12.13
CA ARG A 427 -59.29 4.21 -12.35
C ARG A 427 -60.23 5.40 -12.56
N LYS A 428 -60.03 6.49 -11.81
CA LYS A 428 -60.83 7.72 -11.89
C LYS A 428 -60.58 8.47 -13.19
N LEU A 429 -59.32 8.58 -13.63
CA LEU A 429 -58.95 9.14 -14.91
C LEU A 429 -59.67 8.42 -16.06
N GLU A 430 -59.64 7.08 -16.07
CA GLU A 430 -60.32 6.29 -17.11
C GLU A 430 -61.85 6.42 -17.05
N GLN A 431 -62.44 6.46 -15.85
CA GLN A 431 -63.87 6.73 -15.69
C GLN A 431 -64.25 8.12 -16.22
N HIS A 432 -63.45 9.15 -15.92
CA HIS A 432 -63.72 10.52 -16.36
C HIS A 432 -63.56 10.68 -17.88
N LYS A 433 -62.55 10.03 -18.47
CA LYS A 433 -62.40 9.94 -19.93
C LYS A 433 -63.65 9.34 -20.59
N GLU A 434 -64.18 8.25 -20.03
CA GLU A 434 -65.38 7.60 -20.58
C GLU A 434 -66.63 8.48 -20.47
N VAL A 435 -66.83 9.17 -19.34
CA VAL A 435 -67.94 10.13 -19.18
C VAL A 435 -67.85 11.26 -20.20
N LEU A 436 -66.64 11.79 -20.45
CA LEU A 436 -66.43 12.94 -21.33
C LEU A 436 -66.38 12.56 -22.82
N ARG A 437 -66.33 11.27 -23.18
CA ARG A 437 -66.24 10.79 -24.57
C ARG A 437 -67.33 11.34 -25.49
N ASN A 438 -68.56 11.48 -24.97
CA ASN A 438 -69.71 11.93 -25.76
C ASN A 438 -69.93 13.46 -25.74
N LEU A 439 -69.01 14.24 -25.14
CA LEU A 439 -69.14 15.70 -24.95
C LEU A 439 -69.53 16.43 -26.24
N GLU A 440 -68.84 16.16 -27.34
CA GLU A 440 -69.04 16.91 -28.59
C GLU A 440 -70.35 16.54 -29.29
N SER A 441 -70.73 15.26 -29.28
CA SER A 441 -72.01 14.81 -29.81
C SER A 441 -73.20 15.40 -29.03
N HIS A 442 -73.11 15.44 -27.70
CA HIS A 442 -74.11 16.05 -26.85
C HIS A 442 -74.16 17.58 -27.01
N ARG A 443 -73.00 18.24 -27.17
CA ARG A 443 -72.92 19.70 -27.45
C ARG A 443 -73.68 20.07 -28.73
N GLN A 444 -73.41 19.38 -29.84
CA GLN A 444 -74.05 19.68 -31.13
C GLN A 444 -75.57 19.50 -31.06
N THR A 445 -76.01 18.41 -30.44
CA THR A 445 -77.45 18.13 -30.24
C THR A 445 -78.11 19.19 -29.35
N PHE A 446 -77.45 19.60 -28.27
CA PHE A 446 -77.95 20.63 -27.36
C PHE A 446 -78.02 22.01 -28.01
N GLN A 447 -77.00 22.43 -28.77
CA GLN A 447 -76.97 23.73 -29.45
C GLN A 447 -78.13 23.91 -30.44
N GLN A 448 -78.47 22.85 -31.18
CA GLN A 448 -79.63 22.86 -32.08
C GLN A 448 -80.93 23.07 -31.30
N ILE A 449 -81.15 22.30 -30.23
CA ILE A 449 -82.36 22.39 -29.41
C ILE A 449 -82.46 23.73 -28.67
N HIS A 450 -81.33 24.26 -28.19
CA HIS A 450 -81.27 25.56 -27.51
C HIS A 450 -81.68 26.69 -28.46
N LYS A 451 -81.34 26.60 -29.75
CA LYS A 451 -81.79 27.54 -30.77
C LYS A 451 -83.29 27.42 -31.05
N ASP A 452 -83.80 26.18 -31.11
CA ASP A 452 -85.20 25.88 -31.44
C ASP A 452 -86.18 26.08 -30.27
N ARG A 453 -85.66 26.20 -29.03
CA ARG A 453 -86.40 26.40 -27.76
C ARG A 453 -87.51 25.37 -27.48
N SER A 454 -87.53 24.28 -28.23
CA SER A 454 -88.53 23.23 -28.16
C SER A 454 -87.94 21.90 -28.63
N VAL A 455 -88.51 20.80 -28.16
CA VAL A 455 -88.20 19.45 -28.65
C VAL A 455 -89.49 18.82 -29.13
N ASN A 456 -89.54 18.42 -30.40
CA ASN A 456 -90.73 17.83 -31.01
C ASN A 456 -92.00 18.67 -30.81
N GLY A 457 -91.88 20.00 -30.82
CA GLY A 457 -93.00 20.94 -30.60
C GLY A 457 -93.38 21.17 -29.13
N VAL A 458 -92.75 20.48 -28.17
CA VAL A 458 -92.92 20.75 -26.73
C VAL A 458 -92.00 21.91 -26.33
N PRO A 459 -92.54 23.06 -25.86
CA PRO A 459 -91.72 24.16 -25.40
C PRO A 459 -90.96 23.77 -24.14
N VAL A 460 -89.70 24.18 -24.05
CA VAL A 460 -88.84 23.92 -22.91
C VAL A 460 -88.66 25.20 -22.09
N PRO A 461 -88.62 25.16 -20.74
CA PRO A 461 -88.40 26.35 -19.93
C PRO A 461 -87.09 27.07 -20.31
N SER A 462 -87.18 28.35 -20.69
CA SER A 462 -86.03 29.11 -21.19
C SER A 462 -84.92 29.27 -20.15
N GLU A 463 -85.29 29.38 -18.88
CA GLU A 463 -84.32 29.49 -17.78
C GLU A 463 -83.57 28.18 -17.52
N GLN A 464 -84.22 27.02 -17.71
CA GLN A 464 -83.56 25.72 -17.58
C GLN A 464 -82.61 25.47 -18.76
N LEU A 465 -83.00 25.83 -19.98
CA LEU A 465 -82.10 25.77 -21.14
C LEU A 465 -80.87 26.65 -20.97
N GLN A 466 -81.02 27.85 -20.41
CA GLN A 466 -79.90 28.76 -20.16
C GLN A 466 -78.95 28.22 -19.08
N ASP A 467 -79.48 27.70 -17.96
CA ASP A 467 -78.66 27.05 -16.93
C ASP A 467 -77.87 25.85 -17.48
N MET A 468 -78.53 24.98 -18.25
CA MET A 468 -77.88 23.87 -18.93
C MET A 468 -76.78 24.35 -19.88
N ALA A 469 -76.94 25.48 -20.57
CA ALA A 469 -75.93 26.05 -21.46
C ALA A 469 -74.68 26.53 -20.70
N GLU A 470 -74.88 27.18 -19.55
CA GLU A 470 -73.78 27.63 -18.67
C GLU A 470 -72.99 26.45 -18.11
N ARG A 471 -73.71 25.41 -17.66
CA ARG A 471 -73.13 24.16 -17.19
C ARG A 471 -72.38 23.42 -18.29
N PHE A 472 -72.93 23.38 -19.50
CA PHE A 472 -72.22 22.84 -20.68
C PHE A 472 -70.93 23.57 -20.94
N ASN A 473 -70.95 24.91 -20.88
CA ASN A 473 -69.76 25.71 -21.08
C ASN A 473 -68.69 25.36 -20.04
N PHE A 474 -69.07 25.29 -18.75
CA PHE A 474 -68.17 24.85 -17.67
C PHE A 474 -67.56 23.47 -17.94
N VAL A 475 -68.37 22.46 -18.28
CA VAL A 475 -67.85 21.11 -18.57
C VAL A 475 -66.90 21.12 -19.76
N SER A 476 -67.24 21.91 -20.77
CA SER A 476 -66.46 22.03 -22.00
C SER A 476 -65.09 22.63 -21.76
N THR A 477 -65.03 23.77 -21.07
CA THR A 477 -63.79 24.52 -20.84
C THR A 477 -62.92 23.85 -19.79
N SER A 478 -63.51 23.17 -18.81
CA SER A 478 -62.77 22.59 -17.68
C SER A 478 -62.32 21.14 -17.91
N SER A 479 -62.92 20.42 -18.88
CA SER A 479 -62.67 19.00 -19.12
C SER A 479 -61.19 18.66 -19.41
N HIS A 480 -60.55 19.42 -20.30
CA HIS A 480 -59.19 19.15 -20.71
C HIS A 480 -58.19 19.36 -19.56
N SER A 481 -58.27 20.50 -18.88
CA SER A 481 -57.41 20.83 -17.74
C SER A 481 -57.59 19.84 -16.58
N HIS A 482 -58.81 19.37 -16.33
CA HIS A 482 -59.08 18.35 -15.31
C HIS A 482 -58.41 17.01 -15.61
N LEU A 483 -58.51 16.52 -16.85
CA LEU A 483 -57.91 15.25 -17.24
C LEU A 483 -56.38 15.31 -17.18
N ILE A 484 -55.77 16.41 -17.64
CA ILE A 484 -54.32 16.61 -17.54
C ILE A 484 -53.88 16.65 -16.08
N LYS A 485 -54.61 17.37 -15.23
CA LYS A 485 -54.33 17.42 -13.78
C LYS A 485 -54.37 16.00 -13.18
N LEU A 486 -55.41 15.22 -13.46
CA LEU A 486 -55.54 13.86 -12.97
C LEU A 486 -54.42 12.94 -13.43
N GLU A 487 -54.05 13.00 -14.71
CA GLU A 487 -52.95 12.22 -15.28
C GLU A 487 -51.60 12.58 -14.64
N PHE A 488 -51.36 13.86 -14.38
CA PHE A 488 -50.17 14.31 -13.65
C PHE A 488 -50.13 13.74 -12.23
N TRP A 489 -51.23 13.85 -11.48
CA TRP A 489 -51.31 13.32 -10.11
C TRP A 489 -51.12 11.80 -10.08
N GLU A 490 -51.72 11.08 -11.03
CA GLU A 490 -51.51 9.63 -11.17
C GLU A 490 -50.02 9.30 -11.33
N MET A 491 -49.35 9.91 -12.31
CA MET A 491 -47.94 9.66 -12.59
C MET A 491 -47.02 10.08 -11.45
N LYS A 492 -47.35 11.19 -10.77
CA LYS A 492 -46.63 11.67 -9.58
C LYS A 492 -46.65 10.62 -8.47
N TYR A 493 -47.84 10.11 -8.12
CA TYR A 493 -47.97 9.08 -7.09
C TYR A 493 -47.39 7.73 -7.54
N ARG A 494 -47.43 7.41 -8.83
CA ARG A 494 -46.79 6.21 -9.40
C ARG A 494 -45.27 6.24 -9.19
N LEU A 495 -44.62 7.36 -9.47
CA LEU A 495 -43.18 7.53 -9.23
C LEU A 495 -42.86 7.46 -7.72
N MET A 496 -43.66 8.11 -6.88
CA MET A 496 -43.49 8.05 -5.42
C MET A 496 -43.60 6.61 -4.90
N ALA A 497 -44.55 5.82 -5.40
CA ALA A 497 -44.70 4.41 -5.05
C ALA A 497 -43.46 3.60 -5.45
N PHE A 498 -42.93 3.83 -6.65
CA PHE A 498 -41.73 3.18 -7.15
C PHE A 498 -40.50 3.50 -6.28
N LEU A 499 -40.30 4.77 -5.92
CA LEU A 499 -39.21 5.21 -5.04
C LEU A 499 -39.33 4.59 -3.65
N LEU A 500 -40.54 4.51 -3.09
CA LEU A 500 -40.78 3.86 -1.79
C LEU A 500 -40.49 2.35 -1.82
N LEU A 501 -40.88 1.65 -2.89
CA LEU A 501 -40.58 0.24 -3.08
C LEU A 501 -39.05 0.02 -3.13
N ALA A 502 -38.35 0.87 -3.88
CA ALA A 502 -36.91 0.85 -4.02
C ALA A 502 -36.19 1.06 -2.67
N GLU A 503 -36.61 2.06 -1.89
CA GLU A 503 -36.09 2.27 -0.53
C GLU A 503 -36.35 1.07 0.39
N THR A 504 -37.53 0.46 0.29
CA THR A 504 -37.90 -0.70 1.11
C THR A 504 -37.04 -1.91 0.76
N LYS A 505 -36.79 -2.15 -0.53
CA LYS A 505 -35.90 -3.22 -0.99
C LYS A 505 -34.45 -2.97 -0.59
N LEU A 506 -33.96 -1.74 -0.76
CA LEU A 506 -32.62 -1.36 -0.31
C LEU A 506 -32.43 -1.66 1.19
N LYS A 507 -33.37 -1.21 2.04
CA LYS A 507 -33.35 -1.49 3.49
C LYS A 507 -33.32 -2.98 3.82
N SER A 508 -33.91 -3.84 2.98
CA SER A 508 -33.87 -5.29 3.17
C SER A 508 -32.53 -5.94 2.80
N TRP A 509 -31.71 -5.29 1.97
CA TRP A 509 -30.41 -5.81 1.56
C TRP A 509 -29.24 -5.25 2.36
N ILE A 510 -29.35 -4.02 2.90
CA ILE A 510 -28.28 -3.38 3.71
C ILE A 510 -28.35 -3.76 5.21
N ILE A 511 -28.96 -4.89 5.52
CA ILE A 511 -29.01 -5.41 6.89
C ILE A 511 -27.64 -5.95 7.32
N LYS A 512 -27.47 -6.20 8.61
CA LYS A 512 -26.35 -7.02 9.09
C LYS A 512 -26.50 -8.44 8.55
N TYR A 513 -25.40 -9.00 8.07
CA TYR A 513 -25.42 -10.23 7.29
C TYR A 513 -25.40 -11.49 8.15
N GLY A 514 -26.06 -12.55 7.68
CA GLY A 514 -26.02 -13.86 8.31
C GLY A 514 -24.81 -14.69 7.88
N ARG A 515 -24.95 -16.02 8.00
CA ARG A 515 -24.00 -16.98 7.42
C ARG A 515 -24.03 -16.91 5.89
N ARG A 516 -22.97 -17.42 5.26
CA ARG A 516 -22.76 -17.45 3.79
C ARG A 516 -24.06 -17.70 2.99
N ASP A 517 -24.74 -18.82 3.22
CA ASP A 517 -25.95 -19.22 2.46
C ASP A 517 -27.06 -18.16 2.53
N SER A 518 -27.19 -17.48 3.68
CA SER A 518 -28.17 -16.40 3.84
C SER A 518 -27.81 -15.16 3.02
N VAL A 519 -26.50 -14.85 2.91
CA VAL A 519 -26.01 -13.74 2.09
C VAL A 519 -26.15 -14.05 0.59
N GLU A 520 -25.91 -15.30 0.20
CA GLU A 520 -26.15 -15.77 -1.17
C GLU A 520 -27.62 -15.63 -1.58
N LEU A 521 -28.56 -15.95 -0.67
CA LEU A 521 -30.00 -15.72 -0.90
C LEU A 521 -30.34 -14.22 -1.05
N LEU A 522 -29.69 -13.34 -0.27
CA LEU A 522 -29.86 -11.89 -0.43
C LEU A 522 -29.32 -11.41 -1.79
N LEU A 523 -28.17 -11.92 -2.23
CA LEU A 523 -27.61 -11.60 -3.54
C LEU A 523 -28.53 -12.09 -4.67
N GLN A 524 -29.08 -13.29 -4.55
CA GLN A 524 -30.05 -13.80 -5.53
C GLN A 524 -31.33 -12.94 -5.56
N SER A 525 -31.83 -12.53 -4.38
CA SER A 525 -32.97 -11.61 -4.30
C SER A 525 -32.65 -10.27 -4.96
N TYR A 526 -31.44 -9.76 -4.80
CA TYR A 526 -30.97 -8.54 -5.45
C TYR A 526 -30.96 -8.68 -6.97
N LEU A 527 -30.29 -9.71 -7.50
CA LEU A 527 -30.16 -9.96 -8.94
C LEU A 527 -31.53 -10.13 -9.60
N THR A 528 -32.42 -10.91 -8.98
CA THR A 528 -33.77 -11.12 -9.50
C THR A 528 -34.56 -9.82 -9.59
N PHE A 529 -34.48 -8.97 -8.55
CA PHE A 529 -35.22 -7.72 -8.52
C PHE A 529 -34.62 -6.65 -9.44
N VAL A 530 -33.29 -6.48 -9.43
CA VAL A 530 -32.62 -5.39 -10.14
C VAL A 530 -32.41 -5.72 -11.61
N GLU A 531 -31.82 -6.88 -11.90
CA GLU A 531 -31.51 -7.31 -13.26
C GLU A 531 -32.72 -7.99 -13.90
N GLY A 532 -33.34 -8.93 -13.18
CA GLY A 532 -34.48 -9.71 -13.70
C GLY A 532 -35.70 -8.85 -14.04
N HIS A 533 -36.03 -7.85 -13.22
CA HIS A 533 -37.14 -6.94 -13.49
C HIS A 533 -36.74 -5.65 -14.24
N ARG A 534 -35.47 -5.53 -14.67
CA ARG A 534 -34.93 -4.32 -15.33
C ARG A 534 -35.26 -3.04 -14.55
N PHE A 535 -35.03 -3.09 -13.23
CA PHE A 535 -35.50 -2.09 -12.26
C PHE A 535 -35.14 -0.64 -12.63
N PHE A 536 -33.89 -0.38 -13.04
CA PHE A 536 -33.47 0.98 -13.42
C PHE A 536 -34.20 1.49 -14.66
N GLU A 537 -34.48 0.63 -15.63
CA GLU A 537 -35.21 1.03 -16.83
C GLU A 537 -36.67 1.33 -16.54
N GLN A 538 -37.29 0.62 -15.59
CA GLN A 538 -38.65 0.92 -15.15
C GLN A 538 -38.76 2.32 -14.55
N TYR A 539 -37.78 2.74 -13.76
CA TYR A 539 -37.72 4.13 -13.26
C TYR A 539 -37.66 5.12 -14.43
N GLU A 540 -36.74 4.94 -15.37
CA GLU A 540 -36.56 5.86 -16.49
C GLU A 540 -37.84 5.98 -17.34
N MET A 541 -38.54 4.87 -17.57
CA MET A 541 -39.83 4.87 -18.26
C MET A 541 -40.91 5.66 -17.49
N ILE A 542 -41.07 5.43 -16.18
CA ILE A 542 -42.06 6.13 -15.35
C ILE A 542 -41.73 7.62 -15.26
N PHE A 543 -40.46 7.96 -15.06
CA PHE A 543 -39.99 9.33 -14.92
C PHE A 543 -40.15 10.12 -16.24
N ALA A 544 -39.80 9.52 -17.38
CA ALA A 544 -40.00 10.15 -18.69
C ALA A 544 -41.48 10.42 -18.97
N ALA A 545 -42.36 9.46 -18.68
CA ALA A 545 -43.81 9.65 -18.81
C ALA A 545 -44.32 10.78 -17.89
N LEU A 546 -43.84 10.85 -16.65
CA LEU A 546 -44.18 11.93 -15.73
C LEU A 546 -43.71 13.30 -16.22
N GLN A 547 -42.50 13.40 -16.79
CA GLN A 547 -41.99 14.66 -17.35
C GLN A 547 -42.87 15.17 -18.49
N GLN A 548 -43.29 14.28 -19.39
CA GLN A 548 -44.18 14.64 -20.50
C GLN A 548 -45.52 15.17 -19.99
N VAL A 549 -46.16 14.46 -19.05
CA VAL A 549 -47.45 14.86 -18.48
C VAL A 549 -47.32 16.15 -17.66
N ALA A 550 -46.22 16.32 -16.90
CA ALA A 550 -45.93 17.53 -16.14
C ALA A 550 -45.76 18.76 -17.03
N GLU A 551 -45.08 18.61 -18.18
CA GLU A 551 -44.92 19.70 -19.14
C GLU A 551 -46.26 20.15 -19.72
N VAL A 552 -47.14 19.21 -20.05
CA VAL A 552 -48.51 19.52 -20.53
C VAL A 552 -49.33 20.18 -19.42
N TYR A 553 -49.24 19.69 -18.18
CA TYR A 553 -49.96 20.25 -17.03
C TYR A 553 -49.55 21.70 -16.71
N VAL A 554 -48.25 21.99 -16.71
CA VAL A 554 -47.74 23.35 -16.48
C VAL A 554 -48.16 24.32 -17.59
N LYS A 555 -48.34 23.84 -18.82
CA LYS A 555 -48.80 24.65 -19.95
C LYS A 555 -50.32 24.86 -19.94
N SER A 556 -51.10 24.07 -19.19
CA SER A 556 -52.56 24.15 -19.13
C SER A 556 -53.04 25.02 -17.98
N ASP A 557 -53.05 26.35 -18.17
CA ASP A 557 -53.72 27.36 -17.31
C ASP A 557 -53.45 27.22 -15.78
N SER A 558 -52.31 26.63 -15.40
CA SER A 558 -51.91 26.38 -14.01
C SER A 558 -51.32 27.62 -13.35
N SER A 559 -51.53 27.77 -12.04
CA SER A 559 -50.99 28.91 -11.30
C SER A 559 -49.45 28.87 -11.23
N ILE A 560 -48.84 30.03 -10.95
CA ILE A 560 -47.39 30.15 -10.75
C ILE A 560 -46.93 29.23 -9.61
N ASP A 561 -47.71 29.16 -8.53
CA ASP A 561 -47.44 28.31 -7.37
C ASP A 561 -47.51 26.81 -7.71
N GLU A 562 -48.48 26.39 -8.55
CA GLU A 562 -48.57 25.00 -9.02
C GLU A 562 -47.37 24.66 -9.91
N THR A 563 -46.96 25.58 -10.79
CA THR A 563 -45.80 25.41 -11.69
C THR A 563 -44.50 25.25 -10.91
N GLU A 564 -44.26 26.12 -9.92
CA GLU A 564 -43.09 26.02 -9.03
C GLU A 564 -43.12 24.71 -8.23
N GLY A 565 -44.30 24.31 -7.74
CA GLY A 565 -44.50 23.06 -7.02
C GLY A 565 -44.16 21.82 -7.85
N VAL A 566 -44.56 21.78 -9.13
CA VAL A 566 -44.23 20.70 -10.07
C VAL A 566 -42.73 20.64 -10.32
N SER A 567 -42.11 21.77 -10.64
CA SER A 567 -40.66 21.87 -10.91
C SER A 567 -39.84 21.40 -9.70
N LYS A 568 -40.21 21.87 -8.50
CA LYS A 568 -39.59 21.46 -7.25
C LYS A 568 -39.72 19.95 -7.02
N PHE A 569 -40.91 19.39 -7.21
CA PHE A 569 -41.11 17.95 -7.07
C PHE A 569 -40.24 17.13 -8.03
N LEU A 570 -40.14 17.52 -9.30
CA LEU A 570 -39.29 16.82 -10.28
C LEU A 570 -37.81 16.88 -9.90
N SER A 571 -37.35 18.03 -9.41
CA SER A 571 -35.98 18.21 -8.90
C SER A 571 -35.71 17.31 -7.69
N ASP A 572 -36.61 17.32 -6.71
CA ASP A 572 -36.51 16.52 -5.49
C ASP A 572 -36.50 15.01 -5.81
N ALA A 573 -37.39 14.55 -6.70
CA ALA A 573 -37.45 13.16 -7.14
C ALA A 573 -36.17 12.73 -7.87
N THR A 574 -35.61 13.60 -8.72
CA THR A 574 -34.34 13.35 -9.42
C THR A 574 -33.18 13.22 -8.44
N ALA A 575 -33.13 14.10 -7.43
CA ALA A 575 -32.11 14.05 -6.39
C ALA A 575 -32.23 12.78 -5.53
N GLN A 576 -33.45 12.41 -5.14
CA GLN A 576 -33.74 11.18 -4.41
C GLN A 576 -33.31 9.94 -5.20
N TRP A 577 -33.66 9.86 -6.49
CA TRP A 577 -33.26 8.76 -7.35
C TRP A 577 -31.74 8.66 -7.54
N ARG A 578 -31.04 9.79 -7.69
CA ARG A 578 -29.58 9.77 -7.82
C ARG A 578 -28.93 9.08 -6.62
N ASN A 579 -29.33 9.43 -5.40
CA ASN A 579 -28.79 8.82 -4.19
C ASN A 579 -29.22 7.35 -4.07
N LEU A 580 -30.50 7.08 -4.23
CA LEU A 580 -31.06 5.74 -4.09
C LEU A 580 -30.47 4.75 -5.11
N SER A 581 -30.28 5.19 -6.35
CA SER A 581 -29.72 4.38 -7.41
C SER A 581 -28.22 4.09 -7.24
N LEU A 582 -27.48 4.96 -6.54
CA LEU A 582 -26.08 4.71 -6.16
C LEU A 582 -26.02 3.65 -5.04
N GLU A 583 -26.85 3.79 -4.01
CA GLU A 583 -26.92 2.83 -2.91
C GLU A 583 -27.38 1.45 -3.38
N VAL A 584 -28.41 1.39 -4.23
CA VAL A 584 -28.84 0.11 -4.83
C VAL A 584 -27.74 -0.51 -5.68
N ARG A 585 -26.91 0.26 -6.39
CA ARG A 585 -25.77 -0.31 -7.14
C ARG A 585 -24.66 -0.83 -6.23
N SER A 586 -24.41 -0.21 -5.09
CA SER A 586 -23.32 -0.62 -4.18
C SER A 586 -23.64 -1.91 -3.41
N VAL A 587 -24.92 -2.22 -3.18
CA VAL A 587 -25.38 -3.45 -2.49
C VAL A 587 -24.75 -4.71 -3.08
N ARG A 588 -24.70 -4.83 -4.41
CA ARG A 588 -24.13 -6.01 -5.07
C ARG A 588 -22.69 -6.26 -4.65
N SER A 589 -21.85 -5.23 -4.75
CA SER A 589 -20.43 -5.30 -4.42
C SER A 589 -20.23 -5.71 -2.96
N MET A 590 -21.02 -5.16 -2.05
CA MET A 590 -20.95 -5.49 -0.63
C MET A 590 -21.36 -6.95 -0.37
N LEU A 591 -22.43 -7.45 -0.99
CA LEU A 591 -22.85 -8.84 -0.84
C LEU A 591 -21.80 -9.82 -1.39
N GLU A 592 -21.24 -9.53 -2.57
CA GLU A 592 -20.16 -10.32 -3.18
C GLU A 592 -18.89 -10.31 -2.31
N GLU A 593 -18.53 -9.15 -1.73
CA GLU A 593 -17.38 -9.03 -0.83
C GLU A 593 -17.56 -9.83 0.47
N VAL A 594 -18.76 -9.85 1.04
CA VAL A 594 -19.06 -10.67 2.23
C VAL A 594 -18.97 -12.16 1.92
N ILE A 595 -19.48 -12.60 0.76
CA ILE A 595 -19.37 -14.00 0.32
C ILE A 595 -17.90 -14.39 0.12
N SER A 596 -17.12 -13.55 -0.56
CA SER A 596 -15.69 -13.77 -0.76
C SER A 596 -14.91 -13.87 0.56
N ASN A 597 -15.23 -13.00 1.54
CA ASN A 597 -14.62 -13.10 2.87
C ASN A 597 -15.06 -14.36 3.63
N TRP A 598 -16.29 -14.83 3.47
CA TRP A 598 -16.72 -16.14 4.00
C TRP A 598 -15.94 -17.30 3.40
N GLU A 599 -15.69 -17.29 2.08
CA GLU A 599 -14.88 -18.28 1.39
C GLU A 599 -13.44 -18.27 1.88
N LYS A 600 -12.81 -17.08 1.92
CA LYS A 600 -11.45 -16.90 2.41
C LYS A 600 -11.32 -17.32 3.87
N HIS A 601 -12.23 -16.91 4.74
CA HIS A 601 -12.22 -17.29 6.14
C HIS A 601 -12.40 -18.81 6.33
N SER A 602 -13.37 -19.42 5.66
CA SER A 602 -13.65 -20.86 5.81
C SER A 602 -12.49 -21.74 5.32
N SER A 603 -11.91 -21.39 4.17
CA SER A 603 -10.76 -22.10 3.59
C SER A 603 -9.50 -21.96 4.43
N THR A 604 -9.17 -20.74 4.87
CA THR A 604 -8.00 -20.48 5.73
C THR A 604 -8.13 -21.12 7.10
N VAL A 605 -9.31 -21.08 7.72
CA VAL A 605 -9.60 -21.78 8.98
C VAL A 605 -9.35 -23.29 8.83
N ALA A 606 -9.92 -23.92 7.78
CA ALA A 606 -9.78 -25.35 7.57
C ALA A 606 -8.31 -25.76 7.35
N ALA A 607 -7.60 -25.02 6.51
CA ALA A 607 -6.18 -25.28 6.24
C ALA A 607 -5.30 -25.06 7.50
N LEU A 608 -5.53 -23.97 8.23
CA LEU A 608 -4.75 -23.63 9.42
C LEU A 608 -5.04 -24.61 10.57
N GLN A 609 -6.27 -25.08 10.72
CA GLN A 609 -6.61 -26.11 11.72
C GLN A 609 -5.87 -27.41 11.47
N ALA A 610 -5.92 -27.93 10.24
CA ALA A 610 -5.23 -29.16 9.87
C ALA A 610 -3.71 -29.01 10.10
N TRP A 611 -3.13 -27.89 9.66
CA TRP A 611 -1.70 -27.64 9.87
C TRP A 611 -1.32 -27.48 11.34
N LEU A 612 -2.15 -26.81 12.16
CA LEU A 612 -1.89 -26.67 13.59
C LEU A 612 -1.86 -28.03 14.30
N GLU A 613 -2.76 -28.95 13.93
CA GLU A 613 -2.78 -30.32 14.47
C GLU A 613 -1.50 -31.08 14.13
N ASP A 614 -1.05 -31.03 12.87
CA ASP A 614 0.21 -31.64 12.45
C ASP A 614 1.41 -30.99 13.16
N ALA A 615 1.42 -29.65 13.22
CA ALA A 615 2.50 -28.88 13.83
C ALA A 615 2.66 -29.16 15.33
N GLU A 616 1.56 -29.28 16.07
CA GLU A 616 1.54 -29.64 17.48
C GLU A 616 2.15 -31.03 17.71
N GLN A 617 1.92 -31.99 16.81
CA GLN A 617 2.54 -33.32 16.86
C GLN A 617 4.05 -33.27 16.55
N MET A 618 4.46 -32.44 15.58
CA MET A 618 5.86 -32.30 15.18
C MET A 618 6.76 -31.74 16.29
N LEU A 619 6.20 -31.03 17.28
CA LEU A 619 6.96 -30.53 18.44
C LEU A 619 7.65 -31.65 19.25
N ASN A 620 7.17 -32.89 19.17
CA ASN A 620 7.74 -34.03 19.89
C ASN A 620 8.79 -34.81 19.06
N GLN A 621 9.07 -34.38 17.83
CA GLN A 621 10.04 -35.03 16.94
C GLN A 621 11.47 -34.51 17.15
N SER A 622 12.42 -35.10 16.43
CA SER A 622 13.82 -34.65 16.41
C SER A 622 13.96 -33.27 15.75
N GLU A 623 15.04 -32.55 16.08
CA GLU A 623 15.28 -31.19 15.58
C GLU A 623 15.35 -31.08 14.05
N ASN A 624 15.91 -32.09 13.38
CA ASN A 624 15.98 -32.11 11.92
C ASN A 624 14.57 -32.18 11.28
N VAL A 625 13.69 -33.02 11.83
CA VAL A 625 12.31 -33.17 11.33
C VAL A 625 11.51 -31.90 11.59
N LYS A 626 11.67 -31.27 12.77
CA LYS A 626 11.05 -29.97 13.07
C LYS A 626 11.50 -28.90 12.08
N ARG A 627 12.81 -28.79 11.84
CA ARG A 627 13.37 -27.78 10.93
C ARG A 627 12.79 -27.93 9.52
N ASP A 628 12.71 -29.15 9.01
CA ASP A 628 12.19 -29.40 7.67
C ASP A 628 10.69 -29.10 7.57
N PHE A 629 9.89 -29.48 8.57
CA PHE A 629 8.45 -29.19 8.61
C PHE A 629 8.15 -27.68 8.74
N PHE A 630 8.82 -27.00 9.68
CA PHE A 630 8.60 -25.57 9.94
C PHE A 630 9.32 -24.62 8.97
N ARG A 631 10.02 -25.15 7.96
CA ARG A 631 10.64 -24.36 6.89
C ARG A 631 9.63 -23.43 6.20
N ASN A 632 8.40 -23.92 5.99
CA ASN A 632 7.31 -23.18 5.37
C ASN A 632 6.49 -22.34 6.37
N LEU A 633 6.97 -22.13 7.60
CA LEU A 633 6.28 -21.32 8.61
C LEU A 633 5.87 -19.91 8.12
N PRO A 634 6.65 -19.18 7.29
CA PRO A 634 6.21 -17.88 6.76
C PRO A 634 4.91 -17.92 5.95
N HIS A 635 4.66 -19.00 5.19
CA HIS A 635 3.40 -19.18 4.48
C HIS A 635 2.22 -19.28 5.46
N TRP A 636 2.39 -20.03 6.56
CA TRP A 636 1.36 -20.19 7.57
C TRP A 636 1.14 -18.94 8.42
N VAL A 637 2.18 -18.13 8.64
CA VAL A 637 2.05 -16.78 9.22
C VAL A 637 1.13 -15.93 8.34
N GLN A 638 1.30 -15.99 7.02
CA GLN A 638 0.44 -15.28 6.08
C GLN A 638 -1.00 -15.81 6.11
N GLN A 639 -1.20 -17.14 6.07
CA GLN A 639 -2.54 -17.75 6.17
C GLN A 639 -3.26 -17.36 7.48
N HIS A 640 -2.54 -17.31 8.60
CA HIS A 640 -3.09 -16.85 9.87
C HIS A 640 -3.50 -15.37 9.84
N MET A 641 -2.73 -14.49 9.18
CA MET A 641 -3.12 -13.09 8.99
C MET A 641 -4.37 -12.98 8.11
N ASP A 642 -4.38 -13.67 6.98
CA ASP A 642 -5.50 -13.71 6.04
C ASP A 642 -6.81 -14.20 6.68
N MET A 643 -6.73 -15.23 7.54
CA MET A 643 -7.84 -15.73 8.33
C MET A 643 -8.41 -14.66 9.27
N ASN A 644 -7.53 -13.93 9.97
CA ASN A 644 -7.90 -12.89 10.92
C ASN A 644 -8.51 -11.68 10.23
N ASP A 645 -7.94 -11.25 9.10
CA ASP A 645 -8.46 -10.11 8.33
C ASP A 645 -9.86 -10.42 7.81
N ALA A 646 -10.05 -11.59 7.19
CA ALA A 646 -11.37 -12.04 6.74
C ALA A 646 -12.35 -12.21 7.91
N GLY A 647 -11.90 -12.81 9.02
CA GLY A 647 -12.74 -13.00 10.21
C GLY A 647 -13.18 -11.69 10.85
N ASN A 648 -12.29 -10.69 10.96
CA ASN A 648 -12.60 -9.36 11.49
C ASN A 648 -13.58 -8.60 10.60
N PHE A 649 -13.38 -8.64 9.29
CA PHE A 649 -14.32 -8.07 8.32
C PHE A 649 -15.72 -8.67 8.48
N LEU A 650 -15.82 -10.01 8.58
CA LEU A 650 -17.09 -10.69 8.80
C LEU A 650 -17.71 -10.33 10.15
N ILE A 651 -16.91 -10.21 11.22
CA ILE A 651 -17.38 -9.77 12.54
C ILE A 651 -18.02 -8.38 12.49
N GLU A 652 -17.46 -7.46 11.70
CA GLU A 652 -18.00 -6.09 11.59
C GLU A 652 -19.25 -6.01 10.71
N THR A 653 -19.36 -6.87 9.69
CA THR A 653 -20.42 -6.83 8.69
C THR A 653 -21.61 -7.73 9.02
N CYS A 654 -21.39 -8.83 9.75
CA CYS A 654 -22.42 -9.79 10.11
C CYS A 654 -23.24 -9.39 11.34
N ASP A 655 -24.34 -10.10 11.56
CA ASP A 655 -25.20 -9.96 12.74
C ASP A 655 -24.51 -10.41 14.03
N GLU A 656 -25.04 -9.99 15.18
CA GLU A 656 -24.42 -10.24 16.47
C GLU A 656 -24.22 -11.72 16.80
N THR A 657 -25.09 -12.60 16.30
CA THR A 657 -25.00 -14.04 16.56
C THR A 657 -23.80 -14.64 15.82
N VAL A 658 -23.71 -14.35 14.53
CA VAL A 658 -22.62 -14.78 13.66
C VAL A 658 -21.29 -14.17 14.09
N SER A 659 -21.28 -12.88 14.41
CA SER A 659 -20.07 -12.19 14.88
C SER A 659 -19.56 -12.73 16.20
N ARG A 660 -20.43 -13.16 17.11
CA ARG A 660 -20.02 -13.82 18.37
C ARG A 660 -19.36 -15.17 18.09
N ASP A 661 -19.95 -15.97 17.21
CA ASP A 661 -19.40 -17.29 16.85
C ASP A 661 -18.02 -17.16 16.19
N LEU A 662 -17.87 -16.20 15.26
CA LEU A 662 -16.59 -15.89 14.60
C LEU A 662 -15.52 -15.43 15.61
N LYS A 663 -15.89 -14.54 16.55
CA LYS A 663 -14.99 -14.11 17.62
C LYS A 663 -14.52 -15.29 18.47
N GLN A 664 -15.41 -16.22 18.79
CA GLN A 664 -15.07 -17.40 19.58
C GLN A 664 -14.13 -18.33 18.81
N GLN A 665 -14.38 -18.56 17.51
CA GLN A 665 -13.51 -19.38 16.66
C GLN A 665 -12.11 -18.76 16.51
N LEU A 666 -12.03 -17.46 16.22
CA LEU A 666 -10.76 -16.74 16.13
C LEU A 666 -10.01 -16.73 17.46
N LEU A 667 -10.71 -16.57 18.60
CA LEU A 667 -10.08 -16.62 19.92
C LEU A 667 -9.38 -17.96 20.17
N LEU A 668 -10.04 -19.08 19.84
CA LEU A 668 -9.49 -20.42 20.01
C LEU A 668 -8.29 -20.66 19.08
N LEU A 669 -8.42 -20.33 17.79
CA LEU A 669 -7.37 -20.54 16.80
C LEU A 669 -6.15 -19.65 17.03
N ASN A 670 -6.36 -18.37 17.32
CA ASN A 670 -5.27 -17.45 17.65
C ASN A 670 -4.59 -17.84 18.97
N GLY A 671 -5.34 -18.45 19.91
CA GLY A 671 -4.79 -19.03 21.13
C GLY A 671 -3.80 -20.16 20.82
N ARG A 672 -4.26 -21.19 20.09
CA ARG A 672 -3.41 -22.33 19.66
C ARG A 672 -2.20 -21.87 18.85
N TRP A 673 -2.42 -20.99 17.87
CA TRP A 673 -1.35 -20.41 17.04
C TRP A 673 -0.29 -19.71 17.90
N ARG A 674 -0.70 -18.89 18.87
CA ARG A 674 0.25 -18.17 19.75
C ARG A 674 1.10 -19.12 20.58
N GLU A 675 0.50 -20.15 21.16
CA GLU A 675 1.19 -21.15 21.97
C GLU A 675 2.22 -21.94 21.15
N LEU A 676 1.86 -22.34 19.92
CA LEU A 676 2.77 -23.00 18.99
C LEU A 676 3.86 -22.06 18.50
N PHE A 677 3.50 -20.86 18.02
CA PHE A 677 4.41 -19.91 17.37
C PHE A 677 5.57 -19.51 18.27
N VAL A 678 5.33 -19.31 19.57
CA VAL A 678 6.40 -19.02 20.53
C VAL A 678 7.50 -20.10 20.54
N LYS A 679 7.12 -21.37 20.31
CA LYS A 679 8.03 -22.52 20.29
C LYS A 679 8.73 -22.72 18.95
N VAL A 680 8.20 -22.20 17.84
CA VAL A 680 8.68 -22.52 16.48
C VAL A 680 9.15 -21.32 15.65
N LYS A 681 8.97 -20.09 16.15
CA LYS A 681 9.29 -18.84 15.42
C LYS A 681 10.72 -18.75 14.91
N HIS A 682 11.68 -19.41 15.54
CA HIS A 682 13.08 -19.40 15.09
C HIS A 682 13.27 -20.16 13.77
N TYR A 683 12.41 -21.14 13.46
CA TYR A 683 12.46 -21.85 12.17
C TYR A 683 12.01 -21.00 10.98
N ALA A 684 11.32 -19.87 11.21
CA ALA A 684 10.92 -18.95 10.13
C ALA A 684 12.11 -18.39 9.34
N ARG A 685 13.31 -18.42 9.93
CA ARG A 685 14.57 -17.97 9.31
C ARG A 685 15.51 -19.14 8.97
N ALA A 686 15.04 -20.38 9.00
CA ALA A 686 15.89 -21.56 8.78
C ALA A 686 16.67 -21.48 7.45
N ASP A 687 15.99 -21.09 6.36
CA ASP A 687 16.62 -20.93 5.04
C ASP A 687 17.66 -19.80 5.00
N GLU A 688 17.39 -18.68 5.68
CA GLU A 688 18.35 -17.58 5.78
C GLU A 688 19.60 -18.02 6.56
N VAL A 689 19.42 -18.73 7.67
CA VAL A 689 20.52 -19.21 8.52
C VAL A 689 21.33 -20.27 7.78
N ASP A 690 20.71 -21.19 7.06
CA ASP A 690 21.42 -22.20 6.27
C ASP A 690 22.21 -21.57 5.12
N LYS A 691 21.63 -20.56 4.43
CA LYS A 691 22.35 -19.77 3.43
C LYS A 691 23.55 -19.04 4.04
N LEU A 692 23.37 -18.39 5.19
CA LEU A 692 24.47 -17.71 5.89
C LEU A 692 25.58 -18.69 6.29
N ARG A 693 25.25 -19.91 6.74
CA ARG A 693 26.23 -20.96 7.04
C ARG A 693 27.00 -21.37 5.80
N GLN A 694 26.32 -21.56 4.67
CA GLN A 694 26.94 -21.87 3.39
C GLN A 694 27.88 -20.74 2.93
N ASP A 695 27.42 -19.48 2.95
CA ASP A 695 28.21 -18.31 2.57
C ASP A 695 29.47 -18.17 3.46
N TYR A 696 29.36 -18.46 4.76
CA TYR A 696 30.51 -18.50 5.66
C TYR A 696 31.50 -19.60 5.25
N GLN A 697 31.01 -20.83 5.04
CA GLN A 697 31.85 -21.97 4.69
C GLN A 697 32.57 -21.76 3.36
N ASP A 698 31.89 -21.23 2.34
CA ASP A 698 32.47 -20.92 1.03
C ASP A 698 33.54 -19.82 1.15
N GLY A 699 33.30 -18.80 1.98
CA GLY A 699 34.27 -17.77 2.31
C GLY A 699 35.53 -18.33 2.98
N ILE A 700 35.36 -19.23 3.96
CA ILE A 700 36.48 -19.92 4.63
C ILE A 700 37.25 -20.81 3.66
N ASN A 701 36.57 -21.59 2.83
CA ASN A 701 37.19 -22.48 1.85
C ASN A 701 38.03 -21.71 0.84
N THR A 702 37.51 -20.59 0.32
CA THR A 702 38.24 -19.69 -0.59
C THR A 702 39.53 -19.16 0.05
N LEU A 703 39.45 -18.73 1.31
CA LEU A 703 40.61 -18.22 2.05
C LEU A 703 41.66 -19.30 2.30
N LYS A 704 41.24 -20.51 2.69
CA LYS A 704 42.14 -21.67 2.89
C LYS A 704 42.85 -22.05 1.59
N MET A 705 42.11 -22.21 0.49
CA MET A 705 42.70 -22.50 -0.82
C MET A 705 43.75 -21.48 -1.24
N PHE A 706 43.49 -20.19 -1.02
CA PHE A 706 44.47 -19.13 -1.29
C PHE A 706 45.70 -19.23 -0.38
N MET A 707 45.52 -19.51 0.92
CA MET A 707 46.65 -19.71 1.85
C MET A 707 47.53 -20.88 1.41
N ASP A 708 46.92 -22.03 1.10
CA ASP A 708 47.64 -23.25 0.74
C ASP A 708 48.44 -23.03 -0.56
N ALA A 709 47.80 -22.49 -1.60
CA ALA A 709 48.46 -22.17 -2.88
C ALA A 709 49.57 -21.12 -2.73
N THR A 710 49.38 -20.12 -1.86
CA THR A 710 50.39 -19.10 -1.58
C THR A 710 51.60 -19.70 -0.86
N ASN A 711 51.34 -20.53 0.16
CA ASN A 711 52.40 -21.16 0.92
C ASN A 711 53.21 -22.12 0.04
N GLU A 712 52.55 -22.90 -0.82
CA GLU A 712 53.20 -23.76 -1.82
C GLU A 712 54.11 -22.94 -2.75
N LYS A 713 53.57 -21.91 -3.42
CA LYS A 713 54.33 -21.06 -4.36
C LYS A 713 55.51 -20.35 -3.70
N MET A 714 55.38 -19.88 -2.45
CA MET A 714 56.43 -19.11 -1.76
C MET A 714 57.51 -19.97 -1.09
N THR A 715 57.26 -21.26 -0.90
CA THR A 715 58.21 -22.16 -0.20
C THR A 715 58.78 -23.26 -1.09
N ALA A 716 58.22 -23.46 -2.29
CA ALA A 716 58.73 -24.42 -3.25
C ALA A 716 60.20 -24.13 -3.63
N PRO A 717 61.03 -25.17 -3.79
CA PRO A 717 62.43 -24.99 -4.18
C PRO A 717 62.54 -24.45 -5.61
N VAL A 718 63.25 -23.34 -5.78
CA VAL A 718 63.45 -22.68 -7.08
C VAL A 718 64.88 -22.85 -7.52
N GLN A 719 65.09 -23.51 -8.67
CA GLN A 719 66.42 -23.63 -9.27
C GLN A 719 66.92 -22.25 -9.73
N LEU A 720 68.13 -21.87 -9.32
CA LEU A 720 68.72 -20.57 -9.65
C LEU A 720 69.11 -20.48 -11.14
N SER A 721 68.21 -19.92 -11.93
CA SER A 721 68.42 -19.45 -13.31
C SER A 721 67.65 -18.14 -13.51
N PHE A 722 68.06 -17.33 -14.49
CA PHE A 722 67.38 -16.05 -14.75
C PHE A 722 65.86 -16.24 -15.00
N LEU A 723 65.49 -17.24 -15.81
CA LEU A 723 64.09 -17.50 -16.17
C LEU A 723 63.26 -17.97 -14.97
N ASN A 724 63.78 -18.89 -14.16
CA ASN A 724 63.06 -19.44 -13.01
C ASN A 724 62.87 -18.40 -11.90
N VAL A 725 63.91 -17.60 -11.61
CA VAL A 725 63.81 -16.53 -10.61
C VAL A 725 62.85 -15.44 -11.10
N ARG A 726 62.85 -15.13 -12.40
CA ARG A 726 61.90 -14.17 -12.98
C ARG A 726 60.45 -14.65 -12.89
N ALA A 727 60.19 -15.93 -13.17
CA ALA A 727 58.86 -16.53 -13.02
C ALA A 727 58.41 -16.50 -11.55
N PHE A 728 59.29 -16.86 -10.62
CA PHE A 728 59.01 -16.80 -9.19
C PHE A 728 58.70 -15.38 -8.69
N VAL A 729 59.45 -14.38 -9.15
CA VAL A 729 59.18 -12.96 -8.85
C VAL A 729 57.76 -12.56 -9.32
N GLN A 730 57.34 -13.00 -10.51
CA GLN A 730 55.99 -12.75 -11.02
C GLN A 730 54.92 -13.43 -10.15
N ASP A 731 55.14 -14.67 -9.73
CA ASP A 731 54.22 -15.39 -8.83
C ASP A 731 54.06 -14.64 -7.49
N VAL A 732 55.16 -14.18 -6.89
CA VAL A 732 55.14 -13.43 -5.62
C VAL A 732 54.48 -12.05 -5.79
N GLU A 733 54.68 -11.39 -6.94
CA GLU A 733 53.96 -10.16 -7.27
C GLU A 733 52.46 -10.38 -7.42
N GLU A 734 52.04 -11.44 -8.13
CA GLU A 734 50.63 -11.79 -8.28
C GLU A 734 49.96 -12.04 -6.91
N ILE A 735 50.65 -12.79 -6.03
CA ILE A 735 50.19 -13.02 -4.66
C ILE A 735 50.03 -11.69 -3.91
N LYS A 736 51.04 -10.80 -3.96
CA LYS A 736 50.96 -9.47 -3.33
C LYS A 736 49.74 -8.67 -3.79
N HIS A 737 49.38 -8.72 -5.08
CA HIS A 737 48.21 -8.02 -5.62
C HIS A 737 46.88 -8.65 -5.16
N LYS A 738 46.86 -9.97 -4.93
CA LYS A 738 45.67 -10.69 -4.44
C LYS A 738 45.42 -10.56 -2.92
N VAL A 739 46.46 -10.29 -2.12
CA VAL A 739 46.35 -10.18 -0.65
C VAL A 739 45.25 -9.19 -0.17
N PRO A 740 45.13 -7.95 -0.70
CA PRO A 740 44.09 -7.02 -0.26
C PRO A 740 42.66 -7.53 -0.51
N ALA A 741 42.44 -8.22 -1.63
CA ALA A 741 41.15 -8.83 -1.93
C ALA A 741 40.82 -9.96 -0.94
N MET A 742 41.82 -10.76 -0.55
CA MET A 742 41.66 -11.81 0.45
C MET A 742 41.47 -11.26 1.87
N GLU A 743 42.10 -10.12 2.20
CA GLU A 743 41.82 -9.39 3.46
C GLU A 743 40.36 -8.91 3.52
N ALA A 744 39.82 -8.44 2.39
CA ALA A 744 38.41 -8.05 2.29
C ALA A 744 37.47 -9.27 2.40
N ALA A 745 37.80 -10.39 1.75
CA ALA A 745 37.05 -11.64 1.86
C ALA A 745 37.05 -12.19 3.31
N CYS A 746 38.19 -12.12 4.01
CA CYS A 746 38.29 -12.46 5.44
C CYS A 746 37.40 -11.57 6.30
N LYS A 747 37.33 -10.26 6.04
CA LYS A 747 36.41 -9.35 6.75
C LYS A 747 34.94 -9.66 6.43
N ALA A 748 34.62 -10.03 5.20
CA ALA A 748 33.27 -10.42 4.80
C ALA A 748 32.82 -11.70 5.52
N ALA A 749 33.63 -12.77 5.49
CA ALA A 749 33.37 -14.00 6.22
C ALA A 749 33.21 -13.76 7.73
N GLY A 750 34.00 -12.85 8.31
CA GLY A 750 33.86 -12.44 9.72
C GLY A 750 32.53 -11.76 10.04
N ARG A 751 31.99 -10.95 9.13
CA ARG A 751 30.64 -10.35 9.28
C ARG A 751 29.55 -11.43 9.19
N THR A 752 29.68 -12.38 8.27
CA THR A 752 28.73 -13.50 8.15
C THR A 752 28.73 -14.36 9.43
N ALA A 753 29.91 -14.64 10.01
CA ALA A 753 30.03 -15.35 11.28
C ALA A 753 29.36 -14.61 12.46
N GLN A 754 29.49 -13.27 12.51
CA GLN A 754 28.82 -12.45 13.51
C GLN A 754 27.29 -12.49 13.37
N LEU A 755 26.77 -12.46 12.15
CA LEU A 755 25.33 -12.58 11.90
C LEU A 755 24.79 -13.96 12.33
N LEU A 756 25.56 -15.03 12.11
CA LEU A 756 25.23 -16.40 12.54
C LEU A 756 25.28 -16.61 14.05
N SER A 757 26.01 -15.79 14.80
CA SER A 757 26.25 -15.99 16.24
C SER A 757 25.00 -16.02 17.12
N LYS A 758 23.89 -15.41 16.68
CA LYS A 758 22.62 -15.38 17.42
C LYS A 758 21.82 -16.68 17.29
N ASP A 759 22.03 -17.40 16.20
CA ASP A 759 21.21 -18.54 15.76
C ASP A 759 22.01 -19.87 15.77
N THR A 760 23.21 -19.87 16.37
CA THR A 760 24.17 -20.98 16.37
C THR A 760 24.68 -21.25 17.80
N PRO A 761 24.92 -22.52 18.20
CA PRO A 761 25.45 -22.86 19.52
C PRO A 761 26.77 -22.14 19.84
N GLN A 762 26.94 -21.73 21.10
CA GLN A 762 28.11 -20.96 21.55
C GLN A 762 29.45 -21.67 21.28
N GLU A 763 29.46 -23.00 21.30
CA GLU A 763 30.63 -23.83 21.00
C GLU A 763 31.05 -23.72 19.53
N GLU A 764 30.10 -23.83 18.60
CA GLU A 764 30.34 -23.64 17.16
C GLU A 764 30.77 -22.21 16.83
N VAL A 765 30.13 -21.20 17.46
CA VAL A 765 30.54 -19.78 17.29
C VAL A 765 31.99 -19.59 17.74
N SER A 766 32.38 -20.21 18.85
CA SER A 766 33.76 -20.14 19.36
C SER A 766 34.76 -20.78 18.38
N GLN A 767 34.40 -21.92 17.78
CA GLN A 767 35.20 -22.57 16.74
C GLN A 767 35.31 -21.70 15.47
N MET A 768 34.20 -21.13 14.99
CA MET A 768 34.20 -20.24 13.82
C MET A 768 35.11 -19.03 14.02
N MET A 769 35.07 -18.42 15.20
CA MET A 769 35.92 -17.28 15.55
C MET A 769 37.40 -17.67 15.68
N ALA A 770 37.70 -18.87 16.20
CA ALA A 770 39.06 -19.38 16.26
C ALA A 770 39.65 -19.63 14.86
N VAL A 771 38.88 -20.24 13.94
CA VAL A 771 39.30 -20.43 12.54
C VAL A 771 39.53 -19.09 11.85
N MET A 772 38.64 -18.12 12.05
CA MET A 772 38.80 -16.76 11.52
C MET A 772 40.06 -16.07 12.04
N ALA A 773 40.37 -16.21 13.34
CA ALA A 773 41.58 -15.67 13.93
C ALA A 773 42.84 -16.30 13.32
N SER A 774 42.85 -17.63 13.17
CA SER A 774 43.95 -18.37 12.55
C SER A 774 44.18 -17.93 11.10
N ILE A 775 43.14 -17.84 10.27
CA ILE A 775 43.26 -17.41 8.86
C ILE A 775 43.77 -15.96 8.78
N LYS A 776 43.27 -15.08 9.65
CA LYS A 776 43.73 -13.68 9.70
C LYS A 776 45.22 -13.58 10.05
N GLU A 777 45.69 -14.39 10.99
CA GLU A 777 47.09 -14.45 11.37
C GLU A 777 47.99 -14.99 10.24
N GLN A 778 47.54 -16.03 9.53
CA GLN A 778 48.26 -16.56 8.37
C GLN A 778 48.35 -15.53 7.23
N LEU A 779 47.26 -14.82 6.95
CA LEU A 779 47.22 -13.77 5.93
C LEU A 779 48.16 -12.60 6.27
N SER A 780 48.27 -12.22 7.56
CA SER A 780 49.27 -11.23 7.98
C SER A 780 50.69 -11.72 7.80
N LYS A 781 50.97 -13.00 8.11
CA LYS A 781 52.30 -13.60 7.88
C LYS A 781 52.68 -13.61 6.41
N VAL A 782 51.74 -13.93 5.51
CA VAL A 782 51.93 -13.85 4.06
C VAL A 782 52.30 -12.41 3.65
N ARG A 783 51.50 -11.43 4.08
CA ARG A 783 51.74 -10.01 3.77
C ARG A 783 53.12 -9.53 4.23
N GLU A 784 53.53 -9.90 5.44
CA GLU A 784 54.84 -9.54 6.01
C GLU A 784 55.99 -10.21 5.25
N ARG A 785 55.80 -11.43 4.73
CA ARG A 785 56.81 -12.17 3.97
C ARG A 785 56.93 -11.74 2.50
N CYS A 786 55.83 -11.32 1.86
CA CYS A 786 55.80 -10.97 0.44
C CYS A 786 56.84 -9.91 0.05
N LEU A 787 56.92 -8.82 0.81
CA LEU A 787 57.76 -7.67 0.44
C LEU A 787 59.27 -7.96 0.56
N PRO A 788 59.77 -8.53 1.68
CA PRO A 788 61.17 -8.95 1.77
C PRO A 788 61.52 -10.01 0.72
N LEU A 789 60.68 -11.03 0.55
CA LEU A 789 60.90 -12.11 -0.41
C LEU A 789 61.01 -11.59 -1.86
N LEU A 790 60.09 -10.70 -2.25
CA LEU A 790 60.11 -10.07 -3.57
C LEU A 790 61.38 -9.23 -3.76
N ARG A 791 61.71 -8.38 -2.79
CA ARG A 791 62.90 -7.51 -2.83
C ARG A 791 64.17 -8.32 -3.02
N ASP A 792 64.34 -9.36 -2.21
CA ASP A 792 65.56 -10.17 -2.20
C ASP A 792 65.65 -11.03 -3.47
N SER A 793 64.52 -11.54 -3.98
CA SER A 793 64.48 -12.31 -5.23
C SER A 793 64.78 -11.43 -6.46
N VAL A 794 64.27 -10.21 -6.50
CA VAL A 794 64.58 -9.22 -7.56
C VAL A 794 66.07 -8.87 -7.55
N SER A 795 66.72 -8.84 -6.39
CA SER A 795 68.17 -8.55 -6.29
C SER A 795 69.06 -9.60 -6.97
N LEU A 796 68.54 -10.81 -7.21
CA LEU A 796 69.24 -11.88 -7.94
C LEU A 796 69.15 -11.73 -9.46
N LEU A 797 68.16 -11.00 -9.99
CA LEU A 797 67.94 -10.89 -11.43
C LEU A 797 69.10 -10.20 -12.18
N PRO A 798 69.63 -9.04 -11.74
CA PRO A 798 70.73 -8.38 -12.45
C PRO A 798 72.00 -9.24 -12.58
N PRO A 799 72.54 -9.87 -11.51
CA PRO A 799 73.73 -10.70 -11.66
C PRO A 799 73.46 -11.98 -12.46
N LEU A 800 72.24 -12.55 -12.39
CA LEU A 800 71.85 -13.70 -13.22
C LEU A 800 71.75 -13.33 -14.70
N GLU A 801 71.17 -12.19 -15.04
CA GLU A 801 71.05 -11.70 -16.42
C GLU A 801 72.42 -11.41 -17.03
N GLU A 802 73.30 -10.72 -16.29
CA GLU A 802 74.66 -10.47 -16.73
C GLU A 802 75.45 -11.78 -16.89
N MET A 803 75.21 -12.76 -16.01
CA MET A 803 75.81 -14.08 -16.11
C MET A 803 75.35 -14.81 -17.38
N GLU A 804 74.06 -14.85 -17.72
CA GLU A 804 73.57 -15.46 -18.97
C GLU A 804 74.15 -14.78 -20.23
N LYS A 805 74.28 -13.45 -20.21
CA LYS A 805 74.92 -12.69 -21.29
C LYS A 805 76.37 -13.10 -21.49
N ASN A 806 77.13 -13.23 -20.40
CA ASN A 806 78.54 -13.64 -20.46
C ASN A 806 78.71 -15.13 -20.77
N ILE A 807 77.79 -16.00 -20.36
CA ILE A 807 77.78 -17.42 -20.75
C ILE A 807 77.63 -17.55 -22.26
N THR A 808 76.70 -16.78 -22.84
CA THR A 808 76.51 -16.74 -24.30
C THR A 808 77.78 -16.25 -25.01
N GLY A 809 78.39 -15.16 -24.52
CA GLY A 809 79.65 -14.63 -25.05
C GLY A 809 80.84 -15.61 -24.89
N PHE A 810 80.89 -16.36 -23.79
CA PHE A 810 81.90 -17.38 -23.54
C PHE A 810 81.82 -18.50 -24.57
N TYR A 811 80.64 -19.09 -24.80
CA TYR A 811 80.49 -20.16 -25.78
C TYR A 811 80.76 -19.69 -27.21
N GLN A 812 80.36 -18.47 -27.58
CA GLN A 812 80.70 -17.90 -28.90
C GLN A 812 82.20 -17.71 -29.11
N ALA A 813 82.93 -17.30 -28.06
CA ALA A 813 84.38 -17.14 -28.13
C ALA A 813 85.10 -18.50 -28.10
N LEU A 814 84.57 -19.48 -27.35
CA LEU A 814 85.07 -20.84 -27.28
C LEU A 814 84.98 -21.54 -28.64
N GLU A 815 83.82 -21.47 -29.29
CA GLU A 815 83.59 -22.05 -30.64
C GLU A 815 84.60 -21.50 -31.67
N LYS A 816 84.81 -20.17 -31.65
CA LYS A 816 85.80 -19.51 -32.53
C LYS A 816 87.24 -19.92 -32.23
N ALA A 817 87.59 -20.09 -30.95
CA ALA A 817 88.92 -20.57 -30.55
C ALA A 817 89.15 -22.03 -30.97
N SER A 818 88.15 -22.90 -30.76
CA SER A 818 88.21 -24.32 -31.15
C SER A 818 88.36 -24.50 -32.66
N HIS A 819 87.71 -23.67 -33.48
CA HIS A 819 87.90 -23.68 -34.94
C HIS A 819 89.36 -23.40 -35.34
N ILE A 820 90.02 -22.43 -34.69
CA ILE A 820 91.42 -22.10 -34.99
C ILE A 820 92.37 -23.22 -34.55
N THR A 821 92.17 -23.81 -33.37
CA THR A 821 93.03 -24.91 -32.88
C THR A 821 92.88 -26.19 -33.70
N SER A 822 91.77 -26.35 -34.44
CA SER A 822 91.51 -27.52 -35.28
C SER A 822 92.09 -27.45 -36.71
N THR A 823 92.62 -26.30 -37.15
CA THR A 823 93.16 -26.12 -38.51
C THR A 823 94.69 -26.25 -38.52
N THR A 824 95.22 -27.17 -39.37
CA THR A 824 96.65 -27.51 -39.50
C THR A 824 97.38 -26.86 -40.69
N ASP A 825 96.65 -26.24 -41.62
CA ASP A 825 97.24 -25.61 -42.81
C ASP A 825 97.64 -24.16 -42.52
N SER A 826 98.94 -23.86 -42.64
CA SER A 826 99.50 -22.51 -42.55
C SER A 826 100.17 -22.16 -43.87
N GLU A 827 99.50 -21.34 -44.70
CA GLU A 827 99.98 -20.94 -46.04
C GLU A 827 101.06 -19.84 -46.01
N GLY A 828 101.56 -19.45 -44.83
CA GLY A 828 102.75 -18.60 -44.72
C GLY A 828 102.94 -17.87 -43.39
N PRO A 829 104.05 -17.13 -43.22
CA PRO A 829 104.42 -16.47 -41.96
C PRO A 829 103.43 -15.39 -41.47
N GLU A 830 102.74 -14.69 -42.39
CA GLU A 830 101.74 -13.67 -42.02
C GLU A 830 100.39 -14.28 -41.58
N ASP A 831 99.98 -15.40 -42.16
CA ASP A 831 98.75 -16.11 -41.79
C ASP A 831 98.86 -16.72 -40.38
N PHE A 832 100.03 -17.27 -40.04
CA PHE A 832 100.35 -17.74 -38.70
C PHE A 832 100.22 -16.63 -37.66
N LYS A 833 100.85 -15.46 -37.89
CA LYS A 833 100.83 -14.35 -36.92
C LYS A 833 99.42 -13.83 -36.66
N ARG A 834 98.54 -13.83 -37.67
CA ARG A 834 97.13 -13.46 -37.55
C ARG A 834 96.32 -14.48 -36.75
N LYS A 835 96.37 -15.77 -37.10
CA LYS A 835 95.66 -16.86 -36.38
C LYS A 835 96.05 -16.92 -34.91
N CYS A 836 97.32 -16.69 -34.63
CA CYS A 836 97.89 -16.54 -33.30
C CYS A 836 97.30 -15.38 -32.49
N GLN A 837 97.14 -14.21 -33.12
CA GLN A 837 96.56 -13.02 -32.49
C GLN A 837 95.04 -13.17 -32.27
N GLU A 838 94.34 -13.81 -33.20
CA GLU A 838 92.92 -14.17 -33.08
C GLU A 838 92.67 -15.20 -31.98
N LEU A 839 93.47 -16.27 -31.92
CA LEU A 839 93.38 -17.27 -30.85
C LEU A 839 93.67 -16.65 -29.47
N ALA A 840 94.66 -15.76 -29.38
CA ALA A 840 94.96 -15.02 -28.16
C ALA A 840 93.79 -14.11 -27.75
N THR A 841 93.14 -13.42 -28.69
CA THR A 841 91.98 -12.56 -28.40
C THR A 841 90.74 -13.35 -28.00
N PHE A 842 90.44 -14.49 -28.64
CA PHE A 842 89.32 -15.35 -28.24
C PHE A 842 89.57 -16.05 -26.90
N THR A 843 90.80 -16.51 -26.64
CA THR A 843 91.21 -17.07 -25.34
C THR A 843 91.09 -16.01 -24.24
N HIS A 844 91.51 -14.77 -24.51
CA HIS A 844 91.35 -13.64 -23.59
C HIS A 844 89.88 -13.28 -23.37
N SER A 845 89.06 -13.29 -24.44
CA SER A 845 87.61 -13.05 -24.36
C SER A 845 86.90 -14.10 -23.50
N CYS A 846 87.24 -15.39 -23.65
CA CYS A 846 86.73 -16.46 -22.80
C CYS A 846 87.11 -16.26 -21.33
N LYS A 847 88.39 -15.95 -21.05
CA LYS A 847 88.85 -15.65 -19.68
C LYS A 847 88.11 -14.46 -19.07
N LYS A 848 87.87 -13.40 -19.87
CA LYS A 848 87.12 -12.22 -19.44
C LYS A 848 85.67 -12.56 -19.13
N CYS A 849 84.99 -13.32 -20.00
CA CYS A 849 83.62 -13.77 -19.77
C CYS A 849 83.55 -14.66 -18.51
N LEU A 850 84.46 -15.61 -18.35
CA LEU A 850 84.51 -16.50 -17.18
C LEU A 850 84.74 -15.72 -15.87
N ALA A 851 85.64 -14.74 -15.85
CA ALA A 851 85.88 -13.91 -14.68
C ALA A 851 84.62 -13.13 -14.22
N VAL A 852 83.81 -12.65 -15.17
CA VAL A 852 82.53 -12.00 -14.88
C VAL A 852 81.50 -13.02 -14.37
N ILE A 853 81.43 -14.20 -14.97
CA ILE A 853 80.55 -15.31 -14.54
C ILE A 853 80.89 -15.74 -13.11
N GLU A 854 82.18 -15.91 -12.78
CA GLU A 854 82.64 -16.28 -11.43
C GLU A 854 82.34 -15.18 -10.40
N LYS A 855 82.60 -13.91 -10.73
CA LYS A 855 82.28 -12.77 -9.88
C LYS A 855 80.77 -12.70 -9.58
N ASN A 856 79.93 -12.88 -10.60
CA ASN A 856 78.48 -12.85 -10.44
C ASN A 856 77.97 -14.08 -9.70
N HIS A 857 78.57 -15.27 -9.91
CA HIS A 857 78.30 -16.46 -9.12
C HIS A 857 78.59 -16.25 -7.62
N GLN A 858 79.75 -15.67 -7.28
CA GLN A 858 80.10 -15.33 -5.89
C GLN A 858 79.14 -14.28 -5.31
N THR A 859 78.73 -13.30 -6.11
CA THR A 859 77.77 -12.27 -5.70
C THR A 859 76.40 -12.89 -5.39
N ILE A 860 75.88 -13.75 -6.28
CA ILE A 860 74.64 -14.52 -6.09
C ILE A 860 74.76 -15.41 -4.85
N GLN A 861 75.88 -16.13 -4.72
CA GLN A 861 76.15 -16.99 -3.56
C GLN A 861 76.10 -16.19 -2.26
N LYS A 862 76.71 -15.00 -2.22
CA LYS A 862 76.68 -14.13 -1.05
C LYS A 862 75.26 -13.68 -0.73
N ILE A 863 74.49 -13.22 -1.72
CA ILE A 863 73.10 -12.76 -1.56
C ILE A 863 72.21 -13.88 -1.00
N VAL A 864 72.30 -15.10 -1.54
CA VAL A 864 71.48 -16.25 -1.10
C VAL A 864 71.85 -16.69 0.31
N HIS A 865 73.14 -16.76 0.65
CA HIS A 865 73.57 -17.18 1.99
C HIS A 865 73.33 -16.12 3.08
N SER A 866 73.35 -14.83 2.74
CA SER A 866 73.12 -13.76 3.70
C SER A 866 71.63 -13.52 4.02
N ASN A 867 70.72 -13.96 3.15
CA ASN A 867 69.28 -13.67 3.25
C ASN A 867 68.47 -14.91 3.64
N LYS A 868 67.92 -14.90 4.86
CA LYS A 868 67.04 -15.98 5.36
C LYS A 868 65.73 -16.14 4.56
N THR A 869 65.35 -15.14 3.77
CA THR A 869 64.17 -15.12 2.90
C THR A 869 64.35 -15.99 1.65
N LEU A 870 65.59 -16.21 1.19
CA LEU A 870 65.92 -16.92 -0.04
C LEU A 870 66.30 -18.39 0.18
N GLN A 871 65.93 -18.98 1.32
CA GLN A 871 66.33 -20.34 1.71
C GLN A 871 65.88 -21.44 0.73
N HIS A 872 64.81 -21.22 -0.03
CA HIS A 872 64.30 -22.16 -1.03
C HIS A 872 64.99 -22.03 -2.39
N MET A 873 65.93 -21.09 -2.56
CA MET A 873 66.69 -20.94 -3.80
C MET A 873 67.80 -22.01 -3.89
N ASP A 874 67.68 -22.93 -4.84
CA ASP A 874 68.63 -24.02 -5.05
C ASP A 874 69.77 -23.60 -6.00
N MET A 875 70.98 -23.58 -5.45
CA MET A 875 72.19 -23.16 -6.14
C MET A 875 72.94 -24.30 -6.84
N LYS A 876 72.53 -25.57 -6.63
CA LYS A 876 73.22 -26.74 -7.22
C LYS A 876 73.32 -26.67 -8.73
N PHE A 877 72.23 -26.26 -9.40
CA PHE A 877 72.19 -26.14 -10.85
C PHE A 877 73.15 -25.06 -11.36
N LEU A 878 73.14 -23.88 -10.74
CA LEU A 878 74.01 -22.76 -11.09
C LEU A 878 75.49 -23.12 -10.85
N GLN A 879 75.79 -23.75 -9.71
CA GLN A 879 77.14 -24.23 -9.37
C GLN A 879 77.67 -25.22 -10.40
N LYS A 880 76.84 -26.19 -10.80
CA LYS A 880 77.21 -27.15 -11.85
C LYS A 880 77.53 -26.45 -13.17
N ARG A 881 76.68 -25.52 -13.61
CA ARG A 881 76.92 -24.74 -14.84
C ARG A 881 78.23 -23.96 -14.79
N VAL A 882 78.57 -23.34 -13.66
CA VAL A 882 79.84 -22.62 -13.50
C VAL A 882 81.03 -23.56 -13.55
N ALA A 883 80.94 -24.71 -12.88
CA ALA A 883 82.00 -25.73 -12.90
C ALA A 883 82.25 -26.26 -14.33
N ASP A 884 81.19 -26.52 -15.09
CA ASP A 884 81.30 -26.97 -16.49
C ASP A 884 82.02 -25.91 -17.35
N LEU A 885 81.67 -24.62 -17.20
CA LEU A 885 82.33 -23.51 -17.91
C LEU A 885 83.80 -23.35 -17.52
N GLN A 886 84.16 -23.57 -16.25
CA GLN A 886 85.55 -23.58 -15.79
C GLN A 886 86.35 -24.69 -16.46
N VAL A 887 85.80 -25.91 -16.52
CA VAL A 887 86.42 -27.06 -17.19
C VAL A 887 86.59 -26.80 -18.69
N SER A 888 85.58 -26.26 -19.36
CA SER A 888 85.68 -25.87 -20.78
C SER A 888 86.76 -24.81 -21.01
N SER A 889 86.88 -23.82 -20.12
CA SER A 889 87.92 -22.80 -20.24
C SER A 889 89.32 -23.36 -20.04
N GLN A 890 89.51 -24.27 -19.07
CA GLN A 890 90.81 -24.92 -18.84
C GLN A 890 91.20 -25.79 -20.03
N THR A 891 90.24 -26.51 -20.60
CA THR A 891 90.44 -27.35 -21.78
C THR A 891 90.89 -26.52 -22.97
N MET A 892 90.21 -25.42 -23.28
CA MET A 892 90.60 -24.52 -24.39
C MET A 892 91.94 -23.82 -24.15
N ILE A 893 92.28 -23.46 -22.91
CA ILE A 893 93.63 -22.92 -22.61
C ILE A 893 94.70 -23.98 -22.89
N ARG A 894 94.47 -25.24 -22.48
CA ARG A 894 95.38 -26.35 -22.73
C ARG A 894 95.57 -26.58 -24.23
N GLU A 895 94.47 -26.74 -24.97
CA GLU A 895 94.48 -26.95 -26.42
C GLU A 895 95.17 -25.79 -27.15
N SER A 896 94.90 -24.54 -26.76
CA SER A 896 95.60 -23.37 -27.30
C SER A 896 97.10 -23.42 -27.02
N THR A 897 97.53 -23.74 -25.78
CA THR A 897 98.97 -23.83 -25.46
C THR A 897 99.69 -25.01 -26.14
N GLU A 898 99.00 -26.13 -26.34
CA GLU A 898 99.54 -27.29 -27.06
C GLU A 898 99.72 -26.97 -28.55
N TRP A 899 98.71 -26.35 -29.16
CA TRP A 899 98.79 -25.85 -30.54
C TRP A 899 99.95 -24.88 -30.73
N TRP A 900 100.14 -23.94 -29.79
CA TRP A 900 101.28 -23.02 -29.77
C TRP A 900 102.64 -23.72 -29.69
N LYS A 901 102.80 -24.67 -28.75
CA LYS A 901 104.06 -25.43 -28.60
C LYS A 901 104.37 -26.28 -29.83
N HIS A 902 103.36 -26.93 -30.40
CA HIS A 902 103.51 -27.75 -31.61
C HIS A 902 104.01 -26.89 -32.78
N MET A 903 103.43 -25.71 -32.95
CA MET A 903 103.80 -24.83 -34.07
C MET A 903 105.18 -24.17 -33.88
N GLU A 904 105.56 -23.82 -32.64
CA GLU A 904 106.87 -23.25 -32.33
C GLU A 904 108.02 -24.28 -32.45
N ALA A 905 107.77 -25.53 -32.02
CA ALA A 905 108.72 -26.64 -32.20
C ALA A 905 109.02 -26.88 -33.69
N ASN A 906 107.98 -26.88 -34.53
CA ASN A 906 108.09 -27.04 -35.99
C ASN A 906 108.98 -25.94 -36.62
N SER A 907 108.78 -24.69 -36.21
CA SER A 907 109.61 -23.55 -36.64
C SER A 907 111.09 -23.68 -36.24
N SER A 908 111.37 -24.15 -35.01
CA SER A 908 112.73 -24.27 -34.48
C SER A 908 113.57 -25.39 -35.13
N LEU A 909 112.91 -26.47 -35.55
CA LEU A 909 113.55 -27.58 -36.25
C LEU A 909 113.98 -27.13 -37.65
N MET A 910 113.09 -26.47 -38.39
CA MET A 910 113.35 -25.95 -39.74
C MET A 910 114.61 -25.06 -39.80
N LYS A 911 114.82 -24.23 -38.77
CA LYS A 911 116.00 -23.36 -38.65
C LYS A 911 117.32 -24.12 -38.46
N ARG A 912 117.33 -25.19 -37.64
CA ARG A 912 118.54 -26.00 -37.36
C ARG A 912 119.01 -26.77 -38.60
N PHE A 913 118.08 -27.26 -39.41
CA PHE A 913 118.42 -27.88 -40.69
C PHE A 913 119.16 -26.91 -41.62
N ASP A 914 118.62 -25.69 -41.81
CA ASP A 914 119.25 -24.70 -42.68
C ASP A 914 120.66 -24.30 -42.22
N GLU A 915 120.87 -24.11 -40.90
CA GLU A 915 122.18 -23.75 -40.35
C GLU A 915 123.23 -24.87 -40.54
N SER A 916 122.86 -26.13 -40.31
CA SER A 916 123.78 -27.27 -40.45
C SER A 916 124.17 -27.57 -41.91
N ARG A 917 123.25 -27.33 -42.87
CA ARG A 917 123.51 -27.47 -44.31
C ARG A 917 124.61 -26.52 -44.78
N VAL A 918 124.50 -25.25 -44.38
CA VAL A 918 125.43 -24.19 -44.79
C VAL A 918 126.85 -24.47 -44.30
N GLU A 919 127.01 -25.01 -43.09
CA GLU A 919 128.35 -25.29 -42.55
C GLU A 919 129.03 -26.49 -43.24
N LEU A 920 128.28 -27.55 -43.57
CA LEU A 920 128.83 -28.71 -44.29
C LEU A 920 129.32 -28.32 -45.70
N GLU A 921 128.55 -27.53 -46.42
CA GLU A 921 128.90 -27.01 -47.75
C GLU A 921 130.20 -26.20 -47.73
N LYS A 922 130.40 -25.40 -46.69
CA LYS A 922 131.59 -24.56 -46.52
C LYS A 922 132.86 -25.40 -46.35
N ILE A 923 132.84 -26.45 -45.52
CA ILE A 923 134.01 -27.30 -45.26
C ILE A 923 134.39 -28.14 -46.48
N LEU A 924 133.39 -28.70 -47.18
CA LEU A 924 133.59 -29.43 -48.43
C LEU A 924 134.31 -28.59 -49.47
N LYS A 925 133.96 -27.30 -49.57
CA LYS A 925 134.58 -26.37 -50.51
C LYS A 925 136.04 -26.06 -50.19
N VAL A 926 136.39 -25.94 -48.90
CA VAL A 926 137.78 -25.73 -48.46
C VAL A 926 138.64 -26.96 -48.73
N ALA A 927 138.11 -28.16 -48.46
CA ALA A 927 138.84 -29.41 -48.64
C ALA A 927 139.16 -29.71 -50.12
N GLN A 928 138.27 -29.35 -51.04
CA GLN A 928 138.49 -29.54 -52.47
C GLN A 928 139.57 -28.59 -53.03
N ASN A 929 139.66 -27.37 -52.50
CA ASN A 929 140.72 -26.44 -52.87
C ASN A 929 142.11 -26.96 -52.45
N CYS A 930 142.21 -27.59 -51.27
CA CYS A 930 143.46 -28.18 -50.76
C CYS A 930 144.01 -29.30 -51.66
N LEU A 931 143.17 -30.15 -52.25
CA LEU A 931 143.62 -31.25 -53.14
C LEU A 931 144.18 -30.80 -54.49
N SER A 932 143.98 -29.54 -54.87
CA SER A 932 144.36 -29.01 -56.19
C SER A 932 145.69 -28.21 -56.21
N GLU A 933 146.36 -28.05 -55.06
CA GLU A 933 147.62 -27.31 -54.90
C GLU A 933 148.84 -28.07 -55.51
N ARG A 934 149.75 -27.39 -56.24
CA ARG A 934 151.01 -27.95 -56.82
C ARG A 934 152.25 -27.17 -56.35
N GLY A 935 153.37 -27.84 -56.03
CA GLY A 935 154.53 -27.23 -55.38
C GLY A 935 155.61 -28.25 -54.97
N ASN A 936 156.53 -27.86 -54.07
CA ASN A 936 157.59 -28.75 -53.56
C ASN A 936 156.98 -29.99 -52.88
N PRO A 937 157.33 -31.23 -53.30
CA PRO A 937 156.74 -32.46 -52.77
C PRO A 937 156.83 -32.59 -51.24
N GLU A 938 157.91 -32.11 -50.63
CA GLU A 938 158.15 -32.30 -49.20
C GLU A 938 157.34 -31.31 -48.34
N GLU A 939 157.12 -30.09 -48.84
CA GLU A 939 156.24 -29.09 -48.20
C GLU A 939 154.75 -29.43 -48.38
N LEU A 940 154.36 -29.89 -49.57
CA LEU A 940 152.97 -30.29 -49.84
C LEU A 940 152.56 -31.52 -49.04
N LEU A 941 153.44 -32.51 -48.91
CA LEU A 941 153.16 -33.69 -48.09
C LEU A 941 152.90 -33.28 -46.65
N LYS A 942 153.69 -32.36 -46.07
CA LYS A 942 153.47 -31.87 -44.70
C LYS A 942 152.13 -31.12 -44.55
N LYS A 943 151.80 -30.22 -45.49
CA LYS A 943 150.57 -29.39 -45.46
C LYS A 943 149.30 -30.22 -45.61
N HIS A 944 149.27 -31.18 -46.55
CA HIS A 944 148.11 -32.04 -46.77
C HIS A 944 147.89 -32.99 -45.58
N THR A 945 148.97 -33.47 -44.96
CA THR A 945 148.87 -34.29 -43.74
C THR A 945 148.24 -33.52 -42.59
N GLU A 946 148.61 -32.26 -42.37
CA GLU A 946 148.04 -31.44 -41.28
C GLU A 946 146.56 -31.11 -41.51
N PHE A 947 146.12 -30.75 -42.73
CA PHE A 947 144.73 -30.40 -43.00
C PHE A 947 143.79 -31.61 -42.96
N PHE A 948 144.14 -32.72 -43.63
CA PHE A 948 143.28 -33.91 -43.65
C PHE A 948 143.30 -34.69 -42.32
N ALA A 949 144.35 -34.56 -41.50
CA ALA A 949 144.33 -35.05 -40.12
C ALA A 949 143.32 -34.27 -39.23
N GLN A 950 142.93 -33.05 -39.63
CA GLN A 950 141.95 -32.22 -38.93
C GLN A 950 140.53 -32.33 -39.53
N LEU A 951 140.32 -33.11 -40.59
CA LEU A 951 138.99 -33.28 -41.20
C LEU A 951 138.11 -34.18 -40.32
N ASP A 952 137.23 -33.55 -39.52
CA ASP A 952 136.39 -34.24 -38.54
C ASP A 952 135.07 -34.75 -39.16
N GLN A 953 134.83 -36.05 -39.06
CA GLN A 953 133.58 -36.73 -39.49
C GLN A 953 132.33 -36.20 -38.75
N ARG A 954 132.48 -35.53 -37.60
CA ARG A 954 131.36 -34.99 -36.80
C ARG A 954 130.51 -33.95 -37.53
N VAL A 955 131.06 -33.20 -38.48
CA VAL A 955 130.30 -32.14 -39.19
C VAL A 955 129.22 -32.76 -40.09
N LEU A 956 129.58 -33.80 -40.84
CA LEU A 956 128.65 -34.55 -41.69
C LEU A 956 127.54 -35.21 -40.86
N ASN A 957 127.91 -35.81 -39.73
CA ASN A 957 126.95 -36.43 -38.81
C ASN A 957 125.97 -35.42 -38.21
N THR A 958 126.38 -34.16 -38.01
CA THR A 958 125.51 -33.11 -37.47
C THR A 958 124.45 -32.68 -38.49
N PHE A 959 124.82 -32.52 -39.76
CA PHE A 959 123.89 -32.24 -40.85
C PHE A 959 122.89 -33.38 -41.08
N LEU A 960 123.38 -34.63 -41.15
CA LEU A 960 122.50 -35.80 -41.33
C LEU A 960 121.48 -35.93 -40.19
N LYS A 961 121.92 -35.70 -38.95
CA LYS A 961 121.03 -35.73 -37.79
C LYS A 961 119.96 -34.63 -37.85
N ALA A 962 120.31 -33.42 -38.29
CA ALA A 962 119.33 -32.34 -38.48
C ALA A 962 118.30 -32.64 -39.59
N CYS A 963 118.67 -33.45 -40.59
CA CYS A 963 117.74 -33.90 -41.64
C CYS A 963 116.80 -35.00 -41.16
N ASP A 964 117.30 -35.99 -40.40
CA ASP A 964 116.45 -37.03 -39.81
C ASP A 964 115.42 -36.41 -38.86
N GLU A 965 115.84 -35.46 -38.00
CA GLU A 965 114.96 -34.72 -37.10
C GLU A 965 113.89 -33.89 -37.85
N LEU A 966 114.13 -33.45 -39.10
CA LEU A 966 113.13 -32.77 -39.94
C LEU A 966 112.22 -33.72 -40.71
N THR A 967 112.72 -34.90 -41.08
CA THR A 967 111.96 -35.86 -41.88
C THR A 967 110.74 -36.33 -41.10
N ASP A 968 110.88 -36.59 -39.79
CA ASP A 968 109.78 -37.07 -38.94
C ASP A 968 108.60 -36.08 -38.77
N ILE A 969 108.78 -34.80 -39.11
CA ILE A 969 107.77 -33.75 -38.91
C ILE A 969 107.31 -33.08 -40.20
N LEU A 970 108.04 -33.24 -41.31
CA LEU A 970 107.68 -32.65 -42.58
C LEU A 970 106.67 -33.52 -43.34
N PRO A 971 105.71 -32.91 -44.06
CA PRO A 971 104.81 -33.63 -44.95
C PRO A 971 105.57 -34.27 -46.13
N GLU A 972 105.08 -35.41 -46.62
CA GLU A 972 105.69 -36.24 -47.68
C GLU A 972 106.31 -35.48 -48.89
N PRO A 973 105.69 -34.44 -49.47
CA PRO A 973 106.31 -33.71 -50.60
C PRO A 973 107.58 -32.96 -50.22
N GLU A 974 107.69 -32.45 -48.98
CA GLU A 974 108.86 -31.71 -48.50
C GLU A 974 109.99 -32.64 -48.05
N GLN A 975 109.67 -33.86 -47.60
CA GLN A 975 110.66 -34.91 -47.32
C GLN A 975 111.44 -35.33 -48.58
N GLN A 976 110.80 -35.35 -49.76
CA GLN A 976 111.49 -35.67 -51.02
C GLN A 976 112.57 -34.62 -51.35
N SER A 977 112.26 -33.33 -51.18
CA SER A 977 113.22 -32.24 -51.39
C SER A 977 114.41 -32.31 -50.42
N LEU A 978 114.13 -32.69 -49.17
CA LEU A 978 115.12 -32.88 -48.12
C LEU A 978 116.10 -34.03 -48.44
N GLN A 979 115.59 -35.20 -48.85
CA GLN A 979 116.41 -36.37 -49.19
C GLN A 979 117.35 -36.14 -50.38
N GLU A 980 116.91 -35.39 -51.39
CA GLU A 980 117.73 -35.01 -52.55
C GLU A 980 118.96 -34.19 -52.12
N THR A 981 118.73 -33.23 -51.22
CA THR A 981 119.76 -32.34 -50.66
C THR A 981 120.79 -33.13 -49.85
N VAL A 982 120.32 -34.09 -49.04
CA VAL A 982 121.18 -34.98 -48.24
C VAL A 982 122.08 -35.85 -49.13
N ARG A 983 121.50 -36.49 -50.15
CA ARG A 983 122.26 -37.34 -51.09
C ARG A 983 123.40 -36.58 -51.76
N LYS A 984 123.14 -35.34 -52.18
CA LYS A 984 124.08 -34.52 -52.94
C LYS A 984 125.32 -34.16 -52.12
N LEU A 985 125.12 -33.68 -50.88
CA LEU A 985 126.23 -33.24 -50.01
C LEU A 985 127.01 -34.43 -49.40
N HIS A 986 126.32 -35.52 -49.06
CA HIS A 986 126.98 -36.72 -48.52
C HIS A 986 127.89 -37.41 -49.56
N LYS A 987 127.49 -37.43 -50.84
CA LYS A 987 128.33 -37.94 -51.93
C LYS A 987 129.61 -37.09 -52.09
N HIS A 988 129.47 -35.77 -52.06
CA HIS A 988 130.58 -34.82 -52.21
C HIS A 988 131.66 -34.98 -51.13
N TRP A 989 131.26 -35.36 -49.90
CA TRP A 989 132.20 -35.67 -48.80
C TRP A 989 133.05 -36.92 -49.06
N LYS A 990 132.45 -37.98 -49.62
CA LYS A 990 133.16 -39.24 -49.94
C LYS A 990 134.19 -39.06 -51.06
N ASP A 991 133.86 -38.28 -52.09
CA ASP A 991 134.75 -38.07 -53.24
C ASP A 991 136.06 -37.39 -52.78
N ILE A 992 135.96 -36.37 -51.91
CA ILE A 992 137.12 -35.66 -51.33
C ILE A 992 138.02 -36.59 -50.47
N GLN A 993 137.44 -37.51 -49.71
CA GLN A 993 138.21 -38.47 -48.91
C GLN A 993 139.04 -39.42 -49.80
N THR A 994 138.48 -39.83 -50.94
CA THR A 994 139.10 -40.82 -51.84
C THR A 994 140.24 -40.19 -52.64
N ASP A 995 140.06 -38.97 -53.15
CA ASP A 995 141.08 -38.23 -53.89
C ASP A 995 142.29 -37.85 -53.02
N SER A 996 142.10 -37.66 -51.72
CA SER A 996 143.19 -37.35 -50.77
C SER A 996 144.24 -38.47 -50.65
N LEU A 997 143.81 -39.74 -50.61
CA LEU A 997 144.68 -40.92 -50.51
C LEU A 997 145.52 -41.12 -51.79
N PHE A 998 144.92 -40.92 -52.96
CA PHE A 998 145.61 -41.04 -54.25
C PHE A 998 146.73 -40.00 -54.40
N THR A 999 146.46 -38.76 -53.98
CA THR A 999 147.41 -37.65 -54.07
C THR A 999 148.58 -37.82 -53.09
N TYR A 1000 148.31 -38.43 -51.92
CA TYR A 1000 149.31 -38.73 -50.88
C TYR A 1000 150.35 -39.78 -51.33
N CYS A 1001 149.93 -40.81 -52.09
CA CYS A 1001 150.84 -41.81 -52.64
C CYS A 1001 151.74 -41.27 -53.77
N ALA A 1002 151.21 -40.38 -54.62
CA ALA A 1002 151.97 -39.79 -55.73
C ALA A 1002 153.11 -38.87 -55.27
N LEU A 1003 152.93 -38.15 -54.16
CA LEU A 1003 153.94 -37.26 -53.58
C LEU A 1003 155.13 -38.00 -52.95
N ILE A 1004 154.95 -39.24 -52.46
CA ILE A 1004 156.01 -40.07 -51.87
C ILE A 1004 156.96 -40.64 -52.94
N GLN A 1005 156.44 -41.09 -54.09
CA GLN A 1005 157.26 -41.60 -55.21
C GLN A 1005 158.15 -40.53 -55.87
N GLY A 1006 157.76 -39.26 -55.81
CA GLY A 1006 158.58 -38.14 -56.30
C GLY A 1006 159.85 -37.90 -55.46
N ARG A 1007 159.85 -38.27 -54.18
CA ARG A 1007 160.99 -38.07 -53.27
C ARG A 1007 162.16 -39.02 -53.58
N ASP A 1008 161.86 -40.28 -53.87
CA ASP A 1008 162.88 -41.34 -54.06
C ASP A 1008 163.62 -41.23 -55.41
N ASN A 1009 162.97 -40.71 -56.46
CA ASN A 1009 163.61 -40.48 -57.77
C ASN A 1009 164.66 -39.37 -57.78
N THR A 1010 164.61 -38.46 -56.80
CA THR A 1010 165.56 -37.34 -56.70
C THR A 1010 166.91 -37.78 -56.11
N ILE A 1011 166.90 -38.87 -55.32
CA ILE A 1011 168.09 -39.42 -54.65
C ILE A 1011 168.94 -40.26 -55.63
N SER A 1012 168.31 -40.99 -56.56
CA SER A 1012 169.02 -41.86 -57.52
C SER A 1012 169.79 -41.12 -58.63
N LYS A 1013 169.54 -39.81 -58.86
CA LYS A 1013 170.23 -38.99 -59.88
C LYS A 1013 171.57 -38.41 -59.41
N MET A 1014 171.85 -38.40 -58.10
CA MET A 1014 173.11 -37.86 -57.57
C MET A 1014 174.26 -38.88 -57.60
N GLU A 1015 173.99 -40.19 -57.67
CA GLU A 1015 175.03 -41.24 -57.64
C GLU A 1015 175.69 -41.53 -59.01
N GLN A 1016 175.09 -41.14 -60.14
CA GLN A 1016 175.65 -41.40 -61.48
C GLN A 1016 176.73 -40.40 -61.95
N ASN A 1017 176.91 -39.26 -61.28
CA ASN A 1017 177.87 -38.22 -61.70
C ASN A 1017 179.29 -38.39 -61.10
N MET A 1018 179.55 -39.47 -60.37
CA MET A 1018 180.82 -39.67 -59.64
C MET A 1018 181.83 -40.62 -60.32
N ASP A 1019 181.47 -41.36 -61.37
CA ASP A 1019 182.31 -42.44 -61.96
C ASP A 1019 183.01 -42.11 -63.31
N SER A 1020 182.85 -40.91 -63.89
CA SER A 1020 183.23 -40.65 -65.30
C SER A 1020 184.25 -39.52 -65.55
N GLN A 1021 185.22 -39.26 -64.66
CA GLN A 1021 186.34 -38.35 -65.02
C GLN A 1021 187.67 -38.56 -64.25
N GLU A 1022 188.04 -39.82 -63.99
CA GLU A 1022 189.41 -40.25 -63.64
C GLU A 1022 189.89 -41.34 -64.62
N GLN A 1023 190.42 -40.98 -65.81
CA GLN A 1023 191.60 -41.63 -66.46
C GLN A 1023 191.85 -41.06 -67.87
N SER A 1024 192.80 -40.11 -67.93
CA SER A 1024 193.42 -39.43 -69.10
C SER A 1024 192.55 -38.66 -70.09
N LEU A 1025 191.38 -39.17 -70.42
CA LEU A 1025 190.92 -39.14 -71.79
C LEU A 1025 189.50 -39.68 -71.80
#